data_AF-A0A7W9IKB5-F1
#
_entry.id   AF-A0A7W9IKB5-F1
#
_cell.length_a   1.000
_cell.length_b   1.000
_cell.length_c   1.000
_cell.angle_alpha   90.00
_cell.angle_beta   90.00
_cell.angle_gamma   90.00
#
_symmetry.space_group_name_H-M   'P 1'
#
loop_
_entity.id
_entity.type
_entity.pdbx_description
1 polymer ?
#
loop_
_entity_poly.entity_id
_entity_poly.type
_entity_poly.pdbx_seq_one_letter_code
_entity_poly.pdbx_strand_id
1 'polypeptide(L)'
;MAGSGNGRATADARIAECLREGSTELGLGGLGLETLPDSIGDLTHLEKLDLRENRLTTLPESLGNLTALERLDLQDNRLVALPESLGNLDRLDTLYLHGNRLTALPESLGGLRSLAWLYLYRNLLTTLPDSVGDLTRLKRLELWDNRLTALPESLGGLGSLHRLELHDNRLTALPESLGGLTNLSTLQLRNNRLTVLPGSLGDLARLAKLDLRDNQITALPESLGGLTALTDLDLGGNRLAALPESLGGLTALIDLNLNDNRLTELPESVGNLAALIRLYLGGNRLTTLPGSMGRLTGLEKLDLRDNEITALPESLGGLPRLTWLNVQGNRLTALPERRRDLSPAQAALRALSTWLRELHREAGRPSLHDLAVRINERLGEDAVGPATVHTVLHCRILPSWPQVEQVVRVLGGQAEAVRPVWEAAYEVSPERAVAEGLYRPVGGDPVTGRGDRSRDPALWLWDPAIGRYEVPDGPRVPDAGGHEYFPGRHIRHCGAVYAIAYHPDDRLLATGNDEGEVWLWDPVTGEPVTAALTGHGGFVTGLAFHPHGHLLASADGWTIRLWNPVTGDPAGAVPVLYEGGVRRIAFDHEGHLLAAACSDGTVRVWDPATGALAADPFACPRKEVWALAFRPGGRVLVTAGVDGTDGTATDGIEGDGEDGAGEDGDGTGSAGAVVRLHDLDTGESVTRPLTGQAGEIVLATLNPDATWLAAAVNDPLRPHQVRTVRLWDVGSGEPVADPFESPCEEIWAMAFHPDGRLLAVGGKHWRYLNYRLQLWDPVTGSHQALYSGLYDQPDHVRTVAFHPGGHVLATGSHFDTDVQQWTLVAAPVGAPLVHHGESVRGLAFHPDGHLLAAVIDSRTVWLWDPATGAPVTVPPVGRAEAVAFHPGGRVLATAYSDETGGTVRLSDLVTGEPIGAPLAGHVPHVSVRIAFQPGGRLLATTDLIWADHIDIVWLWDVDTGELVDGLPMSRGIRKITFHPGGRWLAVTEDDGTVRLWDPFTGEPACVPIRTGYEPGSRPGTVVFHPDGHLLATATATVTGDADEVRLWDPFTGERVGTLATDRQCGGVEAAVFHPGGRLLATGHGDGTIRFWDLPTGEPVGAPLIGHPGAVTSLAFHPAGHLLAAADAAGTARLWIETPHG
;
A
#
# COMPACT_ATOMS: atom_id res chain seq x y z
N MET A 1 0.33 31.27 -37.57
CA MET A 1 -0.39 32.54 -37.32
C MET A 1 -1.91 32.32 -37.50
N ALA A 2 -2.57 31.74 -36.50
CA ALA A 2 -4.03 31.74 -36.32
C ALA A 2 -4.30 31.23 -34.89
N GLY A 3 -4.56 32.12 -33.94
CA GLY A 3 -4.80 31.75 -32.53
C GLY A 3 -4.74 32.89 -31.51
N SER A 4 -4.11 34.03 -31.82
CA SER A 4 -3.93 35.15 -30.87
C SER A 4 -5.13 36.09 -30.72
N GLY A 5 -6.18 35.95 -31.57
CA GLY A 5 -7.27 36.92 -31.62
C GLY A 5 -8.29 36.83 -30.48
N ASN A 6 -8.52 35.64 -29.91
CA ASN A 6 -9.63 35.44 -28.96
C ASN A 6 -9.28 35.89 -27.53
N GLY A 7 -8.03 35.68 -27.09
CA GLY A 7 -7.57 36.04 -25.75
C GLY A 7 -7.56 37.55 -25.50
N ARG A 8 -7.07 38.34 -26.47
CA ARG A 8 -7.00 39.80 -26.31
C ARG A 8 -8.37 40.46 -26.26
N ALA A 9 -9.30 40.07 -27.13
CA ALA A 9 -10.66 40.58 -27.10
C ALA A 9 -11.38 40.23 -25.78
N THR A 10 -11.13 39.04 -25.25
CA THR A 10 -11.64 38.61 -23.93
C THR A 10 -11.07 39.47 -22.81
N ALA A 11 -9.76 39.76 -22.83
CA ALA A 11 -9.12 40.62 -21.84
C ALA A 11 -9.66 42.06 -21.88
N ASP A 12 -9.76 42.66 -23.08
CA ASP A 12 -10.30 44.01 -23.25
C ASP A 12 -11.75 44.10 -22.75
N ALA A 13 -12.56 43.06 -22.98
CA ALA A 13 -13.94 42.98 -22.48
C ALA A 13 -14.01 42.88 -20.95
N ARG A 14 -13.19 42.01 -20.34
CA ARG A 14 -13.12 41.86 -18.87
C ARG A 14 -12.63 43.13 -18.18
N ILE A 15 -11.66 43.84 -18.77
CA ILE A 15 -11.18 45.13 -18.25
C ILE A 15 -12.31 46.17 -18.29
N ALA A 16 -13.03 46.27 -19.41
CA ALA A 16 -14.15 47.21 -19.54
C ALA A 16 -15.33 46.87 -18.61
N GLU A 17 -15.57 45.59 -18.34
CA GLU A 17 -16.55 45.12 -17.37
C GLU A 17 -16.14 45.45 -15.94
N CYS A 18 -14.91 45.12 -15.54
CA CYS A 18 -14.34 45.47 -14.24
C CYS A 18 -14.44 46.98 -13.97
N LEU A 19 -14.14 47.81 -14.98
CA LEU A 19 -14.23 49.27 -14.88
C LEU A 19 -15.68 49.75 -14.66
N ARG A 20 -16.68 49.08 -15.26
CA ARG A 20 -18.10 49.43 -15.09
C ARG A 20 -18.65 48.98 -13.74
N GLU A 21 -18.22 47.81 -13.28
CA GLU A 21 -18.76 47.17 -12.07
C GLU A 21 -18.02 47.60 -10.80
N GLY A 22 -16.80 48.12 -10.92
CA GLY A 22 -15.97 48.52 -9.78
C GLY A 22 -15.42 47.32 -9.01
N SER A 23 -15.19 46.18 -9.69
CA SER A 23 -14.64 44.98 -9.05
C SER A 23 -13.22 45.24 -8.54
N THR A 24 -12.92 44.78 -7.32
CA THR A 24 -11.57 44.88 -6.74
C THR A 24 -10.65 43.75 -7.20
N GLU A 25 -11.16 42.76 -7.93
CA GLU A 25 -10.39 41.63 -8.44
C GLU A 25 -10.58 41.46 -9.94
N LEU A 26 -9.49 41.17 -10.66
CA LEU A 26 -9.50 40.94 -12.10
C LEU A 26 -8.58 39.78 -12.48
N GLY A 27 -9.17 38.71 -13.03
CA GLY A 27 -8.46 37.53 -13.53
C GLY A 27 -8.33 37.53 -15.05
N LEU A 28 -7.07 37.55 -15.53
CA LEU A 28 -6.68 37.51 -16.93
C LEU A 28 -5.66 36.38 -17.22
N GLY A 29 -5.49 35.43 -16.29
CA GLY A 29 -4.62 34.26 -16.42
C GLY A 29 -5.00 33.34 -17.59
N GLY A 30 -4.00 32.67 -18.19
CA GLY A 30 -4.20 31.60 -19.18
C GLY A 30 -4.79 32.01 -20.53
N LEU A 31 -4.95 33.32 -20.81
CA LEU A 31 -5.57 33.84 -22.03
C LEU A 31 -4.62 33.87 -23.25
N GLY A 32 -3.35 33.53 -23.06
CA GLY A 32 -2.33 33.55 -24.11
C GLY A 32 -1.96 34.97 -24.58
N LEU A 33 -2.09 35.97 -23.71
CA LEU A 33 -1.79 37.38 -24.00
C LEU A 33 -0.30 37.59 -24.25
N GLU A 34 0.05 38.29 -25.34
CA GLU A 34 1.44 38.69 -25.63
C GLU A 34 1.76 40.08 -25.09
N THR A 35 0.74 40.94 -24.95
CA THR A 35 0.83 42.27 -24.34
C THR A 35 -0.43 42.54 -23.50
N LEU A 36 -0.33 43.51 -22.60
CA LEU A 36 -1.44 44.05 -21.80
C LEU A 36 -1.82 45.45 -22.32
N PRO A 37 -3.11 45.83 -22.41
CA PRO A 37 -3.52 47.17 -22.84
C PRO A 37 -3.17 48.21 -21.79
N ASP A 38 -2.87 49.45 -22.22
CA ASP A 38 -2.64 50.58 -21.32
C ASP A 38 -3.87 50.91 -20.46
N SER A 39 -5.08 50.59 -20.93
CA SER A 39 -6.34 50.80 -20.20
C SER A 39 -6.44 50.01 -18.90
N ILE A 40 -5.55 49.04 -18.65
CA ILE A 40 -5.46 48.40 -17.34
C ILE A 40 -5.25 49.43 -16.22
N GLY A 41 -4.47 50.49 -16.48
CA GLY A 41 -4.16 51.53 -15.52
C GLY A 41 -5.34 52.44 -15.14
N ASP A 42 -6.49 52.29 -15.81
CA ASP A 42 -7.71 53.02 -15.45
C ASP A 42 -8.42 52.38 -14.23
N LEU A 43 -8.11 51.12 -13.90
CA LEU A 43 -8.70 50.36 -12.80
C LEU A 43 -8.08 50.70 -11.43
N THR A 44 -7.99 51.98 -11.09
CA THR A 44 -7.29 52.46 -9.87
C THR A 44 -7.85 51.94 -8.53
N HIS A 45 -9.01 51.30 -8.54
CA HIS A 45 -9.67 50.65 -7.39
C HIS A 45 -9.30 49.17 -7.23
N LEU A 46 -8.53 48.60 -8.16
CA LEU A 46 -8.22 47.18 -8.19
C LEU A 46 -7.24 46.80 -7.07
N GLU A 47 -7.60 45.78 -6.29
CA GLU A 47 -6.84 45.23 -5.18
C GLU A 47 -6.08 43.96 -5.58
N LYS A 48 -6.64 43.15 -6.51
CA LYS A 48 -5.99 41.91 -7.00
C LYS A 48 -6.02 41.82 -8.51
N LEU A 49 -4.86 41.54 -9.10
CA LEU A 49 -4.68 41.36 -10.54
C LEU A 49 -3.93 40.06 -10.82
N ASP A 50 -4.57 39.16 -11.55
CA ASP A 50 -3.95 37.92 -12.02
C ASP A 50 -3.73 37.96 -13.53
N LEU A 51 -2.46 37.80 -13.92
CA LEU A 51 -1.95 37.79 -15.29
C LEU A 51 -1.13 36.52 -15.59
N ARG A 52 -1.24 35.46 -14.78
CA ARG A 52 -0.38 34.29 -14.91
C ARG A 52 -0.54 33.51 -16.21
N GLU A 53 0.37 32.58 -16.49
CA GLU A 53 0.24 31.59 -17.59
C GLU A 53 -0.07 32.23 -18.96
N ASN A 54 0.43 33.44 -19.17
CA ASN A 54 0.29 34.16 -20.42
C ASN A 54 1.63 34.12 -21.20
N ARG A 55 1.73 34.94 -22.25
CA ARG A 55 2.94 35.07 -23.08
C ARG A 55 3.49 36.49 -23.04
N LEU A 56 3.21 37.23 -21.96
CA LEU A 56 3.57 38.64 -21.82
C LEU A 56 5.09 38.79 -21.88
N THR A 57 5.56 39.67 -22.76
CA THR A 57 7.00 39.99 -22.86
C THR A 57 7.35 41.29 -22.16
N THR A 58 6.37 42.19 -22.01
CA THR A 58 6.48 43.50 -21.36
C THR A 58 5.17 43.86 -20.66
N LEU A 59 5.23 44.77 -19.68
CA LEU A 59 4.07 45.38 -19.03
C LEU A 59 4.01 46.89 -19.35
N PRO A 60 2.81 47.48 -19.47
CA PRO A 60 2.66 48.91 -19.69
C PRO A 60 3.00 49.72 -18.44
N GLU A 61 3.51 50.94 -18.62
CA GLU A 61 3.79 51.87 -17.51
C GLU A 61 2.51 52.32 -16.77
N SER A 62 1.34 52.18 -17.40
CA SER A 62 0.08 52.48 -16.74
C SER A 62 -0.27 51.49 -15.63
N LEU A 63 0.39 50.33 -15.55
CA LEU A 63 0.22 49.37 -14.46
C LEU A 63 0.53 49.99 -13.09
N GLY A 64 1.50 50.91 -13.02
CA GLY A 64 1.82 51.63 -11.79
C GLY A 64 0.74 52.60 -11.29
N ASN A 65 -0.35 52.79 -12.03
CA ASN A 65 -1.48 53.60 -11.57
C ASN A 65 -2.40 52.85 -10.61
N LEU A 66 -2.25 51.52 -10.48
CA LEU A 66 -3.09 50.66 -9.65
C LEU A 66 -2.73 50.75 -8.16
N THR A 67 -2.71 51.96 -7.58
CA THR A 67 -2.19 52.19 -6.23
C THR A 67 -3.00 51.51 -5.11
N ALA A 68 -4.19 50.99 -5.40
CA ALA A 68 -4.95 50.14 -4.49
C ALA A 68 -4.48 48.67 -4.47
N LEU A 69 -3.61 48.25 -5.39
CA LEU A 69 -3.25 46.86 -5.61
C LEU A 69 -2.47 46.28 -4.43
N GLU A 70 -3.00 45.20 -3.86
CA GLU A 70 -2.43 44.44 -2.74
C GLU A 70 -1.75 43.17 -3.27
N ARG A 71 -2.27 42.58 -4.35
CA ARG A 71 -1.73 41.34 -4.94
C ARG A 71 -1.62 41.42 -6.46
N LEU A 72 -0.44 41.06 -6.97
CA LEU A 72 -0.15 41.00 -8.40
C LEU A 72 0.48 39.65 -8.75
N ASP A 73 -0.21 38.88 -9.59
CA ASP A 73 0.29 37.60 -10.11
C ASP A 73 0.73 37.76 -11.57
N LEU A 74 2.03 37.60 -11.83
CA LEU A 74 2.67 37.67 -13.14
C LEU A 74 3.45 36.38 -13.47
N GLN A 75 3.22 35.29 -12.74
CA GLN A 75 4.01 34.07 -12.90
C GLN A 75 3.84 33.41 -14.28
N ASP A 76 4.78 32.56 -14.66
CA ASP A 76 4.74 31.73 -15.88
C ASP A 76 4.45 32.52 -17.16
N ASN A 77 5.12 33.66 -17.30
CA ASN A 77 5.07 34.53 -18.47
C ASN A 77 6.42 34.54 -19.22
N ARG A 78 6.63 35.54 -20.09
CA ARG A 78 7.90 35.70 -20.85
C ARG A 78 8.53 37.06 -20.60
N LEU A 79 8.26 37.68 -19.44
CA LEU A 79 8.73 39.01 -19.10
C LEU A 79 10.25 39.04 -19.06
N VAL A 80 10.84 40.02 -19.73
CA VAL A 80 12.31 40.23 -19.74
C VAL A 80 12.71 41.37 -18.79
N ALA A 81 11.80 42.30 -18.53
CA ALA A 81 11.98 43.42 -17.61
C ALA A 81 10.62 43.85 -17.02
N LEU A 82 10.66 44.64 -15.95
CA LEU A 82 9.50 45.28 -15.31
C LEU A 82 9.55 46.79 -15.54
N PRO A 83 8.39 47.47 -15.65
CA PRO A 83 8.31 48.93 -15.79
C PRO A 83 8.72 49.64 -14.50
N GLU A 84 9.31 50.83 -14.62
CA GLU A 84 9.73 51.63 -13.44
C GLU A 84 8.53 52.13 -12.63
N SER A 85 7.38 52.32 -13.26
CA SER A 85 6.14 52.66 -12.55
C SER A 85 5.66 51.59 -11.57
N LEU A 86 6.14 50.33 -11.66
CA LEU A 86 5.74 49.27 -10.72
C LEU A 86 6.04 49.67 -9.27
N GLY A 87 7.11 50.43 -9.03
CA GLY A 87 7.47 50.94 -7.71
C GLY A 87 6.43 51.86 -7.05
N ASN A 88 5.43 52.33 -7.80
CA ASN A 88 4.35 53.18 -7.27
C ASN A 88 3.28 52.41 -6.49
N LEU A 89 3.29 51.07 -6.54
CA LEU A 89 2.27 50.21 -5.91
C LEU A 89 2.57 50.03 -4.41
N ASP A 90 2.43 51.09 -3.63
CA ASP A 90 2.83 51.15 -2.23
C ASP A 90 2.02 50.23 -1.28
N ARG A 91 0.82 49.80 -1.69
CA ARG A 91 -0.03 48.83 -0.99
C ARG A 91 0.26 47.38 -1.31
N LEU A 92 1.07 47.10 -2.34
CA LEU A 92 1.32 45.75 -2.80
C LEU A 92 1.99 44.94 -1.68
N ASP A 93 1.32 43.89 -1.20
CA ASP A 93 1.83 42.99 -0.18
C ASP A 93 2.45 41.72 -0.78
N THR A 94 1.95 41.27 -1.94
CA THR A 94 2.37 40.02 -2.58
C THR A 94 2.59 40.22 -4.08
N LEU A 95 3.78 39.82 -4.54
CA LEU A 95 4.18 39.89 -5.94
C LEU A 95 4.75 38.55 -6.44
N TYR A 96 4.06 37.92 -7.39
CA TYR A 96 4.53 36.70 -8.07
C TYR A 96 5.15 37.05 -9.41
N LEU A 97 6.44 36.73 -9.59
CA LEU A 97 7.21 36.98 -10.80
C LEU A 97 7.98 35.76 -11.29
N HIS A 98 7.82 34.61 -10.64
CA HIS A 98 8.56 33.40 -10.97
C HIS A 98 8.16 32.82 -12.33
N GLY A 99 9.02 31.97 -12.92
CA GLY A 99 8.75 31.36 -14.23
C GLY A 99 8.79 32.36 -15.40
N ASN A 100 9.52 33.46 -15.26
CA ASN A 100 9.70 34.48 -16.29
C ASN A 100 11.12 34.44 -16.89
N ARG A 101 11.49 35.48 -17.64
CA ARG A 101 12.81 35.64 -18.26
C ARG A 101 13.50 36.93 -17.80
N LEU A 102 13.18 37.39 -16.60
CA LEU A 102 13.69 38.66 -16.06
C LEU A 102 15.20 38.59 -15.95
N THR A 103 15.89 39.57 -16.53
CA THR A 103 17.36 39.67 -16.45
C THR A 103 17.82 40.66 -15.37
N ALA A 104 16.97 41.63 -15.03
CA ALA A 104 17.16 42.60 -13.97
C ALA A 104 15.81 43.05 -13.39
N LEU A 105 15.84 43.66 -12.21
CA LEU A 105 14.71 44.36 -11.59
C LEU A 105 14.97 45.87 -11.62
N PRO A 106 13.92 46.70 -11.74
CA PRO A 106 14.06 48.17 -11.74
C PRO A 106 14.43 48.70 -10.34
N GLU A 107 15.14 49.82 -10.28
CA GLU A 107 15.51 50.47 -9.01
C GLU A 107 14.28 50.98 -8.25
N SER A 108 13.19 51.30 -8.95
CA SER A 108 11.91 51.65 -8.33
C SER A 108 11.29 50.53 -7.49
N LEU A 109 11.74 49.26 -7.59
CA LEU A 109 11.17 48.15 -6.82
C LEU A 109 11.17 48.42 -5.30
N GLY A 110 12.18 49.13 -4.77
CA GLY A 110 12.22 49.55 -3.36
C GLY A 110 11.05 50.47 -2.92
N GLY A 111 10.27 51.00 -3.86
CA GLY A 111 9.04 51.77 -3.60
C GLY A 111 7.88 50.93 -3.04
N LEU A 112 7.93 49.60 -3.16
CA LEU A 112 6.90 48.66 -2.69
C LEU A 112 6.94 48.46 -1.16
N ARG A 113 6.69 49.52 -0.40
CA ARG A 113 6.91 49.57 1.07
C ARG A 113 6.00 48.67 1.92
N SER A 114 4.95 48.11 1.34
CA SER A 114 4.06 47.15 2.01
C SER A 114 4.38 45.69 1.69
N LEU A 115 5.32 45.45 0.77
CA LEU A 115 5.60 44.12 0.25
C LEU A 115 6.11 43.20 1.35
N ALA A 116 5.39 42.09 1.55
CA ALA A 116 5.68 41.06 2.52
C ALA A 116 6.17 39.76 1.85
N TRP A 117 5.73 39.49 0.60
CA TRP A 117 6.12 38.30 -0.17
C TRP A 117 6.55 38.66 -1.59
N LEU A 118 7.77 38.23 -1.95
CA LEU A 118 8.34 38.43 -3.28
C LEU A 118 8.89 37.12 -3.84
N TYR A 119 8.25 36.63 -4.91
CA TYR A 119 8.60 35.37 -5.57
C TYR A 119 9.26 35.64 -6.93
N LEU A 120 10.56 35.37 -7.04
CA LEU A 120 11.39 35.69 -8.21
C LEU A 120 12.14 34.48 -8.77
N TYR A 121 11.88 33.27 -8.26
CA TYR A 121 12.57 32.06 -8.69
C TYR A 121 12.32 31.70 -10.17
N ARG A 122 13.13 30.81 -10.75
CA ARG A 122 13.02 30.42 -12.18
C ARG A 122 13.03 31.64 -13.12
N ASN A 123 14.04 32.50 -12.95
CA ASN A 123 14.27 33.68 -13.80
C ASN A 123 15.73 33.70 -14.30
N LEU A 124 16.15 34.80 -14.92
CA LEU A 124 17.50 34.97 -15.48
C LEU A 124 18.28 36.08 -14.78
N LEU A 125 17.90 36.46 -13.54
CA LEU A 125 18.47 37.58 -12.81
C LEU A 125 19.95 37.36 -12.55
N THR A 126 20.78 38.35 -12.87
CA THR A 126 22.23 38.31 -12.59
C THR A 126 22.62 39.09 -11.33
N THR A 127 21.82 40.09 -10.96
CA THR A 127 21.99 40.95 -9.78
C THR A 127 20.62 41.41 -9.26
N LEU A 128 20.58 41.95 -8.03
CA LEU A 128 19.45 42.71 -7.50
C LEU A 128 19.80 44.20 -7.47
N PRO A 129 18.81 45.11 -7.61
CA PRO A 129 19.00 46.54 -7.41
C PRO A 129 19.33 46.86 -5.95
N ASP A 130 20.04 47.97 -5.72
CA ASP A 130 20.38 48.39 -4.36
C ASP A 130 19.13 48.75 -3.56
N SER A 131 18.06 49.23 -4.21
CA SER A 131 16.79 49.55 -3.55
C SER A 131 16.05 48.36 -2.95
N VAL A 132 16.47 47.11 -3.20
CA VAL A 132 15.83 45.93 -2.59
C VAL A 132 15.86 45.99 -1.06
N GLY A 133 16.88 46.64 -0.47
CA GLY A 133 17.00 46.85 0.97
C GLY A 133 15.93 47.76 1.58
N ASP A 134 15.20 48.52 0.77
CA ASP A 134 14.13 49.42 1.23
C ASP A 134 12.82 48.68 1.54
N LEU A 135 12.71 47.40 1.15
CA LEU A 135 11.55 46.53 1.37
C LEU A 135 11.46 46.04 2.83
N THR A 136 11.51 46.95 3.80
CA THR A 136 11.65 46.66 5.23
C THR A 136 10.54 45.80 5.86
N ARG A 137 9.40 45.63 5.19
CA ARG A 137 8.30 44.72 5.59
C ARG A 137 8.38 43.31 5.00
N LEU A 138 9.35 43.06 4.13
CA LEU A 138 9.50 41.80 3.43
C LEU A 138 9.77 40.67 4.43
N LYS A 139 8.90 39.66 4.43
CA LYS A 139 9.00 38.47 5.29
C LYS A 139 9.59 37.28 4.55
N ARG A 140 9.35 37.19 3.24
CA ARG A 140 9.85 36.12 2.38
C ARG A 140 10.38 36.65 1.06
N LEU A 141 11.58 36.22 0.71
CA LEU A 141 12.24 36.51 -0.56
C LEU A 141 12.73 35.20 -1.20
N GLU A 142 12.15 34.81 -2.31
CA GLU A 142 12.51 33.60 -3.05
C GLU A 142 13.18 33.94 -4.38
N LEU A 143 14.44 33.55 -4.52
CA LEU A 143 15.33 33.92 -5.64
C LEU A 143 16.04 32.71 -6.25
N TRP A 144 15.62 31.49 -5.91
CA TRP A 144 16.26 30.28 -6.38
C TRP A 144 16.09 30.04 -7.89
N ASP A 145 16.95 29.19 -8.48
CA ASP A 145 17.01 28.97 -9.94
C ASP A 145 17.07 30.28 -10.74
N ASN A 146 18.11 31.05 -10.45
CA ASN A 146 18.47 32.30 -11.13
C ASN A 146 19.95 32.26 -11.54
N ARG A 147 20.52 33.41 -11.94
CA ARG A 147 21.93 33.54 -12.33
C ARG A 147 22.68 34.54 -11.47
N LEU A 148 22.22 34.78 -10.24
CA LEU A 148 22.78 35.79 -9.35
C LEU A 148 24.24 35.49 -9.07
N THR A 149 25.11 36.48 -9.28
CA THR A 149 26.55 36.34 -8.98
C THR A 149 26.95 37.00 -7.66
N ALA A 150 26.15 37.98 -7.19
CA ALA A 150 26.34 38.69 -5.94
C ALA A 150 24.99 39.21 -5.42
N LEU A 151 24.96 39.60 -4.15
CA LEU A 151 23.85 40.29 -3.49
C LEU A 151 24.30 41.70 -3.09
N PRO A 152 23.41 42.71 -3.11
CA PRO A 152 23.74 44.08 -2.70
C PRO A 152 23.89 44.17 -1.18
N GLU A 153 24.74 45.10 -0.71
CA GLU A 153 24.94 45.36 0.73
C GLU A 153 23.69 45.94 1.41
N SER A 154 22.76 46.50 0.65
CA SER A 154 21.48 46.97 1.18
C SER A 154 20.56 45.83 1.65
N LEU A 155 20.79 44.58 1.20
CA LEU A 155 19.96 43.44 1.55
C LEU A 155 19.88 43.23 3.08
N GLY A 156 20.96 43.54 3.81
CA GLY A 156 20.97 43.49 5.28
C GLY A 156 19.95 44.40 5.97
N GLY A 157 19.36 45.36 5.26
CA GLY A 157 18.30 46.25 5.76
C GLY A 157 16.93 45.58 5.93
N LEU A 158 16.75 44.34 5.43
CA LEU A 158 15.49 43.60 5.48
C LEU A 158 15.23 42.96 6.87
N GLY A 159 15.12 43.80 7.90
CA GLY A 159 14.98 43.34 9.29
C GLY A 159 13.74 42.48 9.59
N SER A 160 12.71 42.51 8.74
CA SER A 160 11.50 41.67 8.88
C SER A 160 11.60 40.31 8.17
N LEU A 161 12.72 40.03 7.50
CA LEU A 161 12.85 38.84 6.65
C LEU A 161 13.01 37.58 7.52
N HIS A 162 12.12 36.61 7.32
CA HIS A 162 12.14 35.33 8.02
C HIS A 162 12.75 34.22 7.18
N ARG A 163 12.61 34.30 5.86
CA ARG A 163 13.14 33.32 4.90
C ARG A 163 13.76 33.98 3.69
N LEU A 164 14.97 33.51 3.37
CA LEU A 164 15.72 33.88 2.18
C LEU A 164 16.13 32.62 1.43
N GLU A 165 15.57 32.42 0.23
CA GLU A 165 15.88 31.26 -0.62
C GLU A 165 16.71 31.68 -1.83
N LEU A 166 17.96 31.19 -1.90
CA LEU A 166 18.98 31.59 -2.87
C LEU A 166 19.67 30.38 -3.53
N HIS A 167 19.14 29.17 -3.36
CA HIS A 167 19.72 27.97 -3.93
C HIS A 167 19.70 27.99 -5.47
N ASP A 168 20.53 27.16 -6.12
CA ASP A 168 20.63 27.08 -7.58
C ASP A 168 20.92 28.45 -8.25
N ASN A 169 21.94 29.13 -7.73
CA ASN A 169 22.43 30.40 -8.25
C ASN A 169 23.94 30.32 -8.58
N ARG A 170 24.59 31.47 -8.77
CA ARG A 170 26.03 31.55 -9.10
C ARG A 170 26.79 32.43 -8.12
N LEU A 171 26.27 32.58 -6.89
CA LEU A 171 26.84 33.45 -5.87
C LEU A 171 28.25 33.00 -5.52
N THR A 172 29.21 33.92 -5.51
CA THR A 172 30.61 33.64 -5.15
C THR A 172 30.95 34.05 -3.72
N ALA A 173 30.20 34.99 -3.16
CA ALA A 173 30.29 35.49 -1.80
C ALA A 173 28.92 36.02 -1.32
N LEU A 174 28.79 36.21 -0.01
CA LEU A 174 27.66 36.90 0.62
C LEU A 174 28.15 38.24 1.20
N PRO A 175 27.31 39.29 1.23
CA PRO A 175 27.67 40.60 1.77
C PRO A 175 27.82 40.56 3.30
N GLU A 176 28.67 41.41 3.87
CA GLU A 176 28.84 41.49 5.34
C GLU A 176 27.60 42.06 6.03
N SER A 177 26.78 42.83 5.34
CA SER A 177 25.48 43.27 5.84
C SER A 177 24.47 42.14 6.10
N LEU A 178 24.68 40.91 5.61
CA LEU A 178 23.73 39.80 5.76
C LEU A 178 23.37 39.51 7.23
N GLY A 179 24.31 39.71 8.16
CA GLY A 179 24.06 39.61 9.61
C GLY A 179 22.98 40.56 10.16
N GLY A 180 22.60 41.60 9.40
CA GLY A 180 21.51 42.52 9.74
C GLY A 180 20.10 41.91 9.66
N LEU A 181 19.96 40.72 9.06
CA LEU A 181 18.70 39.98 8.93
C LEU A 181 18.27 39.31 10.24
N THR A 182 18.10 40.08 11.30
CA THR A 182 17.93 39.59 12.68
C THR A 182 16.72 38.69 12.95
N ASN A 183 15.71 38.67 12.06
CA ASN A 183 14.57 37.76 12.13
C ASN A 183 14.67 36.53 11.23
N LEU A 184 15.80 36.36 10.52
CA LEU A 184 15.97 35.27 9.57
C LEU A 184 16.03 33.94 10.32
N SER A 185 15.09 33.07 9.98
CA SER A 185 14.97 31.71 10.53
C SER A 185 15.50 30.66 9.57
N THR A 186 15.55 30.95 8.27
CA THR A 186 16.00 30.02 7.24
C THR A 186 16.72 30.71 6.11
N LEU A 187 17.88 30.15 5.78
CA LEU A 187 18.75 30.57 4.71
C LEU A 187 19.13 29.37 3.85
N GLN A 188 18.64 29.34 2.62
CA GLN A 188 18.90 28.28 1.63
C GLN A 188 19.91 28.77 0.59
N LEU A 189 21.10 28.19 0.55
CA LEU A 189 22.22 28.62 -0.32
C LEU A 189 22.84 27.45 -1.12
N ARG A 190 22.17 26.30 -1.17
CA ARG A 190 22.62 25.12 -1.90
C ARG A 190 22.96 25.41 -3.37
N ASN A 191 23.93 24.67 -3.91
CA ASN A 191 24.31 24.71 -5.33
C ASN A 191 24.64 26.14 -5.81
N ASN A 192 25.55 26.77 -5.09
CA ASN A 192 26.13 28.05 -5.45
C ASN A 192 27.65 27.89 -5.67
N ARG A 193 28.39 28.99 -5.72
CA ARG A 193 29.85 29.01 -5.90
C ARG A 193 30.55 29.70 -4.73
N LEU A 194 29.93 29.69 -3.55
CA LEU A 194 30.44 30.37 -2.37
C LEU A 194 31.80 29.77 -1.99
N THR A 195 32.78 30.64 -1.74
CA THR A 195 34.14 30.23 -1.35
C THR A 195 34.44 30.52 0.13
N VAL A 196 33.73 31.51 0.68
CA VAL A 196 33.85 32.00 2.06
C VAL A 196 32.49 32.51 2.53
N LEU A 197 32.27 32.50 3.84
CA LEU A 197 31.11 33.07 4.50
C LEU A 197 31.52 34.34 5.27
N PRO A 198 30.69 35.40 5.29
CA PRO A 198 30.99 36.62 6.02
C PRO A 198 31.00 36.37 7.53
N GLY A 199 31.78 37.15 8.27
CA GLY A 199 31.87 37.04 9.72
C GLY A 199 30.53 37.35 10.40
N SER A 200 29.76 38.28 9.83
CA SER A 200 28.44 38.66 10.34
C SER A 200 27.37 37.57 10.26
N LEU A 201 27.61 36.46 9.53
CA LEU A 201 26.65 35.36 9.47
C LEU A 201 26.32 34.82 10.87
N GLY A 202 27.30 34.84 11.78
CA GLY A 202 27.13 34.44 13.19
C GLY A 202 26.18 35.32 14.01
N ASP A 203 25.80 36.50 13.52
CA ASP A 203 24.91 37.44 14.20
C ASP A 203 23.42 37.08 14.04
N LEU A 204 23.11 36.11 13.18
CA LEU A 204 21.74 35.66 12.89
C LEU A 204 21.18 34.77 14.01
N ALA A 205 20.94 35.36 15.17
CA ALA A 205 20.56 34.66 16.41
C ALA A 205 19.27 33.81 16.31
N ARG A 206 18.41 34.06 15.32
CA ARG A 206 17.16 33.32 15.07
C ARG A 206 17.26 32.25 13.99
N LEU A 207 18.43 32.09 13.36
CA LEU A 207 18.61 31.17 12.26
C LEU A 207 18.53 29.72 12.77
N ALA A 208 17.48 29.01 12.36
CA ALA A 208 17.25 27.62 12.71
C ALA A 208 17.79 26.66 11.64
N LYS A 209 17.77 27.08 10.36
CA LYS A 209 18.21 26.25 9.24
C LYS A 209 19.17 26.98 8.32
N LEU A 210 20.27 26.32 8.01
CA LEU A 210 21.30 26.80 7.10
C LEU A 210 21.73 25.66 6.16
N ASP A 211 21.35 25.78 4.89
CA ASP A 211 21.80 24.88 3.83
C ASP A 211 22.86 25.58 2.96
N LEU A 212 24.09 25.05 3.01
CA LEU A 212 25.25 25.49 2.25
C LEU A 212 25.79 24.37 1.35
N ARG A 213 25.00 23.33 1.09
CA ARG A 213 25.41 22.16 0.32
C ARG A 213 25.86 22.51 -1.10
N ASP A 214 26.75 21.72 -1.68
CA ASP A 214 27.19 21.82 -3.08
C ASP A 214 27.74 23.23 -3.40
N ASN A 215 28.62 23.73 -2.53
CA ASN A 215 29.34 25.00 -2.71
C ASN A 215 30.85 24.77 -2.84
N GLN A 216 31.67 25.82 -2.71
CA GLN A 216 33.13 25.75 -2.81
C GLN A 216 33.81 26.26 -1.53
N ILE A 217 33.13 26.19 -0.39
CA ILE A 217 33.58 26.77 0.89
C ILE A 217 34.82 26.03 1.37
N THR A 218 35.86 26.79 1.71
CA THR A 218 37.16 26.23 2.14
C THR A 218 37.36 26.26 3.65
N ALA A 219 36.71 27.21 4.33
CA ALA A 219 36.73 27.36 5.78
C ALA A 219 35.44 28.02 6.28
N LEU A 220 35.07 27.75 7.54
CA LEU A 220 33.97 28.39 8.24
C LEU A 220 34.50 29.53 9.13
N PRO A 221 33.78 30.65 9.29
CA PRO A 221 34.17 31.72 10.21
C PRO A 221 33.96 31.28 11.67
N GLU A 222 34.84 31.75 12.57
CA GLU A 222 34.72 31.48 14.02
C GLU A 222 33.38 31.96 14.60
N SER A 223 32.80 33.02 14.05
CA SER A 223 31.50 33.54 14.48
C SER A 223 30.33 32.58 14.22
N LEU A 224 30.48 31.56 13.36
CA LEU A 224 29.41 30.59 13.06
C LEU A 224 28.89 29.91 14.34
N GLY A 225 29.76 29.69 15.33
CA GLY A 225 29.39 29.14 16.64
C GLY A 225 28.37 29.99 17.43
N GLY A 226 28.13 31.24 17.03
CA GLY A 226 27.13 32.13 17.61
C GLY A 226 25.68 31.80 17.23
N LEU A 227 25.46 30.93 16.25
CA LEU A 227 24.13 30.51 15.76
C LEU A 227 23.47 29.51 16.73
N THR A 228 23.21 29.95 17.96
CA THR A 228 22.74 29.09 19.05
C THR A 228 21.34 28.50 18.85
N ALA A 229 20.53 29.07 17.94
CA ALA A 229 19.21 28.55 17.56
C ALA A 229 19.25 27.52 16.40
N LEU A 230 20.43 27.27 15.81
CA LEU A 230 20.57 26.44 14.62
C LEU A 230 20.34 24.95 14.95
N THR A 231 19.35 24.34 14.29
CA THR A 231 18.99 22.92 14.44
C THR A 231 19.45 22.07 13.26
N ASP A 232 19.52 22.65 12.07
CA ASP A 232 19.89 21.97 10.84
C ASP A 232 21.03 22.73 10.14
N LEU A 233 22.17 22.07 9.96
CA LEU A 233 23.32 22.60 9.22
C LEU A 233 23.76 21.59 8.16
N ASP A 234 23.58 21.95 6.88
CA ASP A 234 24.10 21.17 5.75
C ASP A 234 25.28 21.89 5.09
N LEU A 235 26.44 21.24 5.12
CA LEU A 235 27.70 21.68 4.53
C LEU A 235 28.24 20.64 3.53
N GLY A 236 27.42 19.68 3.10
CA GLY A 236 27.82 18.59 2.21
C GLY A 236 28.35 19.09 0.86
N GLY A 237 29.28 18.36 0.23
CA GLY A 237 29.77 18.69 -1.12
C GLY A 237 30.57 19.99 -1.20
N ASN A 238 31.29 20.35 -0.14
CA ASN A 238 32.14 21.55 -0.08
C ASN A 238 33.64 21.19 -0.15
N ARG A 239 34.52 22.14 0.21
CA ARG A 239 35.98 21.96 0.21
C ARG A 239 36.59 22.22 1.58
N LEU A 240 35.82 22.01 2.66
CA LEU A 240 36.26 22.26 4.04
C LEU A 240 37.43 21.35 4.39
N ALA A 241 38.54 21.93 4.83
CA ALA A 241 39.71 21.18 5.28
C ALA A 241 39.72 20.95 6.80
N ALA A 242 39.10 21.85 7.56
CA ALA A 242 38.96 21.81 9.00
C ALA A 242 37.67 22.52 9.44
N LEU A 243 37.28 22.30 10.70
CA LEU A 243 36.17 22.99 11.35
C LEU A 243 36.70 23.85 12.52
N PRO A 244 36.13 25.03 12.77
CA PRO A 244 36.52 25.87 13.90
C PRO A 244 36.07 25.27 15.24
N GLU A 245 36.81 25.56 16.32
CA GLU A 245 36.43 25.12 17.67
C GLU A 245 35.12 25.76 18.15
N SER A 246 34.75 26.91 17.59
CA SER A 246 33.48 27.55 17.89
C SER A 246 32.26 26.73 17.43
N LEU A 247 32.42 25.75 16.54
CA LEU A 247 31.31 24.91 16.05
C LEU A 247 30.58 24.21 17.20
N GLY A 248 31.28 23.84 18.28
CA GLY A 248 30.65 23.26 19.48
C GLY A 248 29.71 24.21 20.23
N GLY A 249 29.63 25.50 19.87
CA GLY A 249 28.65 26.46 20.37
C GLY A 249 27.23 26.26 19.83
N LEU A 250 27.07 25.46 18.76
CA LEU A 250 25.78 25.13 18.13
C LEU A 250 25.00 24.09 18.97
N THR A 251 24.70 24.43 20.22
CA THR A 251 24.17 23.48 21.22
C THR A 251 22.76 22.95 20.90
N ALA A 252 21.99 23.66 20.06
CA ALA A 252 20.68 23.23 19.56
C ALA A 252 20.74 22.34 18.30
N LEU A 253 21.94 22.09 17.75
CA LEU A 253 22.10 21.40 16.48
C LEU A 253 21.69 19.93 16.58
N ILE A 254 20.76 19.51 15.71
CA ILE A 254 20.18 18.17 15.66
C ILE A 254 20.79 17.38 14.50
N ASP A 255 20.89 18.02 13.33
CA ASP A 255 21.38 17.41 12.10
C ASP A 255 22.58 18.20 11.57
N LEU A 256 23.72 17.51 11.47
CA LEU A 256 24.95 18.05 10.89
C LEU A 256 25.40 17.18 9.72
N ASN A 257 25.35 17.74 8.51
CA ASN A 257 25.85 17.09 7.31
C ASN A 257 27.16 17.75 6.85
N LEU A 258 28.23 16.96 6.84
CA LEU A 258 29.58 17.33 6.41
C LEU A 258 30.11 16.38 5.33
N ASN A 259 29.24 15.62 4.67
CA ASN A 259 29.64 14.67 3.64
C ASN A 259 30.42 15.33 2.50
N ASP A 260 31.26 14.56 1.81
CA ASP A 260 31.93 14.95 0.57
C ASP A 260 32.71 16.27 0.72
N ASN A 261 33.52 16.34 1.77
CA ASN A 261 34.41 17.47 2.08
C ASN A 261 35.89 17.01 2.06
N ARG A 262 36.79 17.79 2.66
CA ARG A 262 38.24 17.50 2.73
C ARG A 262 38.74 17.45 4.17
N LEU A 263 37.86 17.18 5.13
CA LEU A 263 38.18 17.19 6.55
C LEU A 263 39.21 16.12 6.86
N THR A 264 40.28 16.50 7.55
CA THR A 264 41.33 15.57 8.03
C THR A 264 41.16 15.19 9.50
N GLU A 265 40.51 16.06 10.26
CA GLU A 265 40.20 15.87 11.68
C GLU A 265 38.91 16.64 12.05
N LEU A 266 38.40 16.35 13.26
CA LEU A 266 37.30 17.08 13.88
C LEU A 266 37.78 17.71 15.19
N PRO A 267 37.33 18.94 15.54
CA PRO A 267 37.69 19.57 16.80
C PRO A 267 37.05 18.86 18.00
N GLU A 268 37.68 18.97 19.18
CA GLU A 268 37.18 18.33 20.41
C GLU A 268 35.83 18.94 20.87
N SER A 269 35.56 20.18 20.47
CA SER A 269 34.27 20.85 20.70
C SER A 269 33.07 20.19 20.01
N VAL A 270 33.26 19.31 19.02
CA VAL A 270 32.15 18.53 18.43
C VAL A 270 31.39 17.75 19.49
N GLY A 271 32.06 17.27 20.54
CA GLY A 271 31.41 16.60 21.67
C GLY A 271 30.50 17.49 22.52
N ASN A 272 30.45 18.80 22.29
CA ASN A 272 29.55 19.73 22.98
C ASN A 272 28.18 19.86 22.30
N LEU A 273 28.00 19.27 21.12
CA LEU A 273 26.73 19.29 20.37
C LEU A 273 25.72 18.33 21.01
N ALA A 274 25.25 18.66 22.21
CA ALA A 274 24.48 17.75 23.06
C ALA A 274 23.13 17.33 22.45
N ALA A 275 22.53 18.16 21.59
CA ALA A 275 21.29 17.87 20.88
C ALA A 275 21.48 17.05 19.59
N LEU A 276 22.73 16.74 19.19
CA LEU A 276 23.03 16.14 17.90
C LEU A 276 22.53 14.70 17.83
N ILE A 277 21.69 14.43 16.82
CA ILE A 277 21.10 13.11 16.56
C ILE A 277 21.72 12.47 15.33
N ARG A 278 22.02 13.25 14.29
CA ARG A 278 22.60 12.73 13.05
C ARG A 278 23.85 13.51 12.68
N LEU A 279 24.92 12.76 12.46
CA LEU A 279 26.21 13.28 12.02
C LEU A 279 26.66 12.52 10.78
N TYR A 280 26.76 13.24 9.67
CA TYR A 280 27.22 12.68 8.39
C TYR A 280 28.60 13.25 8.04
N LEU A 281 29.59 12.36 7.92
CA LEU A 281 31.00 12.69 7.66
C LEU A 281 31.57 11.86 6.51
N GLY A 282 30.73 11.18 5.73
CA GLY A 282 31.13 10.34 4.62
C GLY A 282 31.91 11.08 3.53
N GLY A 283 32.82 10.41 2.82
CA GLY A 283 33.56 11.01 1.70
C GLY A 283 34.55 12.11 2.13
N ASN A 284 35.14 11.99 3.32
CA ASN A 284 36.16 12.90 3.85
C ASN A 284 37.55 12.23 3.90
N ARG A 285 38.51 12.84 4.60
CA ARG A 285 39.88 12.32 4.79
C ARG A 285 40.22 12.13 6.27
N LEU A 286 39.21 11.84 7.10
CA LEU A 286 39.39 11.66 8.53
C LEU A 286 40.24 10.43 8.80
N THR A 287 41.26 10.57 9.64
CA THR A 287 42.13 9.45 10.04
C THR A 287 41.81 8.91 11.43
N THR A 288 41.21 9.75 12.28
CA THR A 288 40.78 9.47 13.65
C THR A 288 39.55 10.31 13.99
N LEU A 289 38.89 10.00 15.11
CA LEU A 289 37.79 10.79 15.68
C LEU A 289 38.15 11.21 17.11
N PRO A 290 37.73 12.41 17.54
CA PRO A 290 38.03 12.89 18.89
C PRO A 290 37.28 12.08 19.95
N GLY A 291 37.92 11.88 21.11
CA GLY A 291 37.35 11.06 22.19
C GLY A 291 36.08 11.68 22.79
N SER A 292 35.93 13.00 22.69
CA SER A 292 34.75 13.76 23.09
C SER A 292 33.46 13.37 22.37
N MET A 293 33.52 12.69 21.21
CA MET A 293 32.31 12.18 20.54
C MET A 293 31.50 11.23 21.43
N GLY A 294 32.11 10.58 22.42
CA GLY A 294 31.38 9.78 23.42
C GLY A 294 30.43 10.60 24.32
N ARG A 295 30.48 11.93 24.28
CA ARG A 295 29.53 12.81 24.99
C ARG A 295 28.23 13.03 24.23
N LEU A 296 28.17 12.65 22.95
CA LEU A 296 27.00 12.80 22.08
C LEU A 296 25.93 11.75 22.40
N THR A 297 25.39 11.79 23.62
CA THR A 297 24.47 10.78 24.14
C THR A 297 23.15 10.66 23.36
N GLY A 298 22.78 11.70 22.61
CA GLY A 298 21.64 11.72 21.69
C GLY A 298 21.91 11.17 20.29
N LEU A 299 23.17 10.87 19.94
CA LEU A 299 23.56 10.49 18.58
C LEU A 299 22.98 9.11 18.21
N GLU A 300 22.16 9.09 17.16
CA GLU A 300 21.51 7.88 16.64
C GLU A 300 22.17 7.36 15.37
N LYS A 301 22.55 8.27 14.47
CA LYS A 301 23.13 7.96 13.17
C LYS A 301 24.48 8.63 13.00
N LEU A 302 25.49 7.82 12.68
CA LEU A 302 26.83 8.28 12.36
C LEU A 302 27.30 7.68 11.03
N ASP A 303 27.44 8.52 10.01
CA ASP A 303 28.03 8.12 8.72
C ASP A 303 29.51 8.53 8.68
N LEU A 304 30.39 7.55 8.57
CA LEU A 304 31.84 7.72 8.42
C LEU A 304 32.35 7.13 7.12
N ARG A 305 31.48 6.75 6.17
CA ARG A 305 31.90 6.01 4.97
C ARG A 305 32.99 6.73 4.18
N ASP A 306 33.78 6.00 3.42
CA ASP A 306 34.78 6.53 2.49
C ASP A 306 35.68 7.60 3.14
N ASN A 307 36.28 7.23 4.27
CA ASN A 307 37.28 8.02 5.00
C ASN A 307 38.59 7.22 5.15
N GLU A 308 39.57 7.74 5.88
CA GLU A 308 40.86 7.08 6.15
C GLU A 308 41.00 6.60 7.60
N ILE A 309 39.89 6.33 8.29
CA ILE A 309 39.89 6.04 9.73
C ILE A 309 40.54 4.68 9.99
N THR A 310 41.49 4.66 10.92
CA THR A 310 42.24 3.44 11.29
C THR A 310 41.73 2.76 12.55
N ALA A 311 41.15 3.53 13.47
CA ALA A 311 40.50 3.07 14.69
C ALA A 311 39.40 4.04 15.12
N LEU A 312 38.36 3.53 15.77
CA LEU A 312 37.32 4.33 16.42
C LEU A 312 37.65 4.48 17.92
N PRO A 313 37.34 5.63 18.55
CA PRO A 313 37.56 5.81 19.98
C PRO A 313 36.66 4.87 20.81
N GLU A 314 37.19 4.32 21.90
CA GLU A 314 36.43 3.42 22.79
C GLU A 314 35.14 4.07 23.32
N SER A 315 35.16 5.39 23.51
CA SER A 315 34.02 6.17 23.99
C SER A 315 32.81 6.10 23.05
N LEU A 316 33.00 5.81 21.76
CA LEU A 316 31.91 5.62 20.79
C LEU A 316 31.10 4.34 21.09
N GLY A 317 31.77 3.28 21.58
CA GLY A 317 31.13 2.00 21.92
C GLY A 317 30.18 2.07 23.13
N GLY A 318 30.22 3.18 23.88
CA GLY A 318 29.37 3.46 25.04
C GLY A 318 28.18 4.38 24.76
N LEU A 319 27.95 4.80 23.50
CA LEU A 319 26.82 5.68 23.18
C LEU A 319 25.48 4.93 23.29
N PRO A 320 24.52 5.42 24.10
CA PRO A 320 23.31 4.66 24.44
C PRO A 320 22.29 4.59 23.30
N ARG A 321 22.30 5.57 22.38
CA ARG A 321 21.30 5.72 21.31
C ARG A 321 21.82 5.45 19.90
N LEU A 322 23.11 5.14 19.74
CA LEU A 322 23.69 4.89 18.42
C LEU A 322 23.15 3.57 17.85
N THR A 323 22.26 3.68 16.86
CA THR A 323 21.58 2.55 16.20
C THR A 323 22.13 2.27 14.82
N TRP A 324 22.72 3.27 14.17
CA TRP A 324 23.26 3.15 12.83
C TRP A 324 24.65 3.77 12.75
N LEU A 325 25.61 2.95 12.33
CA LEU A 325 27.01 3.32 12.16
C LEU A 325 27.49 2.79 10.81
N ASN A 326 27.79 3.69 9.88
CA ASN A 326 28.39 3.32 8.60
C ASN A 326 29.90 3.64 8.61
N VAL A 327 30.72 2.61 8.41
CA VAL A 327 32.19 2.73 8.37
C VAL A 327 32.79 2.17 7.08
N GLN A 328 31.96 1.92 6.06
CA GLN A 328 32.39 1.40 4.76
C GLN A 328 33.53 2.24 4.18
N GLY A 329 34.47 1.64 3.45
CA GLY A 329 35.54 2.40 2.78
C GLY A 329 36.63 2.98 3.69
N ASN A 330 36.65 2.62 4.99
CA ASN A 330 37.72 3.00 5.93
C ASN A 330 38.85 1.95 6.01
N ARG A 331 39.90 2.25 6.77
CA ARG A 331 41.06 1.37 7.03
C ARG A 331 41.04 0.77 8.44
N LEU A 332 39.85 0.45 8.95
CA LEU A 332 39.68 -0.05 10.32
C LEU A 332 40.36 -1.42 10.50
N THR A 333 41.13 -1.53 11.58
CA THR A 333 41.77 -2.80 11.98
C THR A 333 40.99 -3.57 13.04
N ALA A 334 40.14 -2.88 13.81
CA ALA A 334 39.23 -3.43 14.80
C ALA A 334 38.07 -2.45 15.08
N LEU A 335 36.93 -2.98 15.54
CA LEU A 335 35.80 -2.19 16.05
C LEU A 335 35.86 -2.12 17.59
N PRO A 336 35.40 -1.03 18.22
CA PRO A 336 35.41 -0.88 19.67
C PRO A 336 34.48 -1.91 20.33
N GLU A 337 34.97 -2.59 21.37
CA GLU A 337 34.16 -3.57 22.10
C GLU A 337 33.04 -2.87 22.86
N ARG A 338 31.80 -3.30 22.61
CA ARG A 338 30.63 -2.87 23.38
C ARG A 338 30.77 -3.41 24.80
N ARG A 339 31.14 -2.57 25.77
CA ARG A 339 31.14 -2.95 27.20
C ARG A 339 29.72 -3.31 27.63
N ARG A 340 29.40 -4.61 27.61
CA ARG A 340 28.33 -5.20 28.42
C ARG A 340 28.97 -5.65 29.71
N ASP A 341 28.54 -5.12 30.85
CA ASP A 341 28.98 -5.61 32.16
C ASP A 341 28.63 -7.10 32.29
N LEU A 342 29.65 -7.97 32.20
CA LEU A 342 29.50 -9.43 32.31
C LEU A 342 29.47 -9.85 33.78
N SER A 343 28.60 -10.80 34.13
CA SER A 343 28.47 -11.27 35.51
C SER A 343 29.64 -12.21 35.92
N PRO A 344 29.95 -12.36 37.23
CA PRO A 344 31.06 -13.21 37.71
C PRO A 344 31.01 -14.67 37.26
N ALA A 345 29.81 -15.23 37.04
CA ALA A 345 29.62 -16.59 36.55
C ALA A 345 30.09 -16.76 35.09
N GLN A 346 29.94 -15.72 34.26
CA GLN A 346 30.37 -15.73 32.86
C GLN A 346 31.89 -15.60 32.73
N ALA A 347 32.55 -14.91 33.66
CA ALA A 347 34.00 -14.88 33.77
C ALA A 347 34.59 -16.24 34.18
N ALA A 348 33.95 -16.95 35.12
CA ALA A 348 34.36 -18.28 35.56
C ALA A 348 34.25 -19.34 34.44
N LEU A 349 33.16 -19.31 33.67
CA LEU A 349 32.95 -20.19 32.51
C LEU A 349 33.98 -19.96 31.40
N ARG A 350 34.35 -18.69 31.14
CA ARG A 350 35.42 -18.36 30.18
C ARG A 350 36.77 -18.89 30.66
N ALA A 351 37.12 -18.70 31.93
CA ALA A 351 38.36 -19.22 32.50
C ALA A 351 38.46 -20.76 32.44
N LEU A 352 37.35 -21.47 32.71
CA LEU A 352 37.27 -22.92 32.63
C LEU A 352 37.45 -23.42 31.18
N SER A 353 36.84 -22.72 30.21
CA SER A 353 36.92 -23.05 28.79
C SER A 353 38.32 -22.86 28.19
N THR A 354 39.07 -21.89 28.71
CA THR A 354 40.45 -21.60 28.27
C THR A 354 41.41 -22.65 28.83
N TRP A 355 41.26 -23.00 30.12
CA TRP A 355 42.05 -24.05 30.75
C TRP A 355 41.84 -25.44 30.11
N LEU A 356 40.61 -25.81 29.76
CA LEU A 356 40.33 -27.08 29.09
C LEU A 356 40.95 -27.15 27.67
N ARG A 357 41.05 -26.01 26.98
CA ARG A 357 41.72 -25.92 25.67
C ARG A 357 43.23 -26.02 25.79
N GLU A 358 43.82 -25.48 26.85
CA GLU A 358 45.26 -25.65 27.15
C GLU A 358 45.60 -27.08 27.58
N LEU A 359 44.77 -27.72 28.41
CA LEU A 359 44.96 -29.11 28.83
C LEU A 359 44.89 -30.10 27.65
N HIS A 360 43.99 -29.84 26.68
CA HIS A 360 43.87 -30.62 25.46
C HIS A 360 45.08 -30.45 24.52
N ARG A 361 45.75 -29.29 24.60
CA ARG A 361 46.91 -28.96 23.77
C ARG A 361 48.21 -29.55 24.34
N GLU A 362 48.31 -29.71 25.66
CA GLU A 362 49.50 -30.23 26.34
C GLU A 362 49.52 -31.77 26.52
N ALA A 363 48.36 -32.40 26.74
CA ALA A 363 48.27 -33.85 26.94
C ALA A 363 47.63 -34.49 25.71
N GLY A 364 48.43 -35.10 24.83
CA GLY A 364 47.92 -35.91 23.73
C GLY A 364 46.97 -37.00 24.24
N ARG A 365 45.66 -36.77 24.09
CA ARG A 365 44.53 -37.64 24.48
C ARG A 365 44.72 -38.37 25.82
N PRO A 366 44.51 -37.70 26.97
CA PRO A 366 44.48 -38.39 28.25
C PRO A 366 43.26 -39.31 28.34
N SER A 367 43.37 -40.40 29.09
CA SER A 367 42.25 -41.30 29.34
C SER A 367 41.15 -40.58 30.14
N LEU A 368 39.89 -40.99 29.98
CA LEU A 368 38.75 -40.43 30.73
C LEU A 368 38.93 -40.52 32.25
N HIS A 369 39.72 -41.49 32.71
CA HIS A 369 40.07 -41.67 34.12
C HIS A 369 41.07 -40.61 34.60
N ASP A 370 42.10 -40.29 33.82
CA ASP A 370 43.08 -39.25 34.17
C ASP A 370 42.48 -37.84 34.17
N LEU A 371 41.50 -37.61 33.28
CA LEU A 371 40.77 -36.34 33.22
C LEU A 371 39.89 -36.16 34.47
N ALA A 372 39.23 -37.24 34.93
CA ALA A 372 38.38 -37.22 36.11
C ALA A 372 39.18 -36.99 37.41
N VAL A 373 40.35 -37.63 37.55
CA VAL A 373 41.24 -37.45 38.71
C VAL A 373 41.76 -36.01 38.79
N ARG A 374 42.21 -35.43 37.66
CA ARG A 374 42.73 -34.05 37.62
C ARG A 374 41.67 -32.96 37.83
N ILE A 375 40.43 -33.22 37.41
CA ILE A 375 39.30 -32.32 37.69
C ILE A 375 38.97 -32.33 39.19
N ASN A 376 39.03 -33.51 39.83
CA ASN A 376 38.79 -33.66 41.27
C ASN A 376 39.90 -33.00 42.11
N GLU A 377 41.17 -33.11 41.68
CA GLU A 377 42.31 -32.45 42.34
C GLU A 377 42.29 -30.91 42.22
N ARG A 378 41.66 -30.35 41.17
CA ARG A 378 41.64 -28.90 40.92
C ARG A 378 40.49 -28.18 41.63
N LEU A 379 39.37 -28.86 41.88
CA LEU A 379 38.14 -28.25 42.41
C LEU A 379 37.96 -28.44 43.93
N GLY A 380 38.70 -29.36 44.57
CA GLY A 380 38.58 -29.64 46.00
C GLY A 380 37.30 -30.38 46.36
N GLU A 381 37.35 -31.29 47.33
CA GLU A 381 36.32 -32.32 47.60
C GLU A 381 34.91 -31.82 47.99
N ASP A 382 34.66 -30.52 48.14
CA ASP A 382 33.40 -30.02 48.74
C ASP A 382 32.42 -29.30 47.78
N ALA A 383 32.68 -29.21 46.47
CA ALA A 383 31.89 -28.29 45.63
C ALA A 383 30.74 -28.89 44.79
N VAL A 384 30.68 -30.20 44.50
CA VAL A 384 29.63 -30.73 43.60
C VAL A 384 29.22 -32.17 43.95
N GLY A 385 27.96 -32.39 44.31
CA GLY A 385 27.42 -33.70 44.67
C GLY A 385 27.24 -34.69 43.49
N PRO A 386 26.95 -35.98 43.77
CA PRO A 386 27.02 -37.10 42.81
C PRO A 386 26.10 -36.98 41.58
N ALA A 387 25.09 -36.11 41.62
CA ALA A 387 24.14 -35.91 40.54
C ALA A 387 24.77 -35.28 39.28
N THR A 388 25.83 -34.47 39.43
CA THR A 388 26.45 -33.78 38.29
C THR A 388 27.40 -34.67 37.50
N VAL A 389 28.02 -35.67 38.16
CA VAL A 389 28.91 -36.65 37.51
C VAL A 389 28.12 -37.63 36.65
N HIS A 390 26.86 -37.92 37.03
CA HIS A 390 25.99 -38.82 36.27
C HIS A 390 25.48 -38.18 34.95
N THR A 391 25.28 -36.86 34.94
CA THR A 391 24.83 -36.09 33.77
C THR A 391 25.93 -35.91 32.71
N VAL A 392 27.20 -35.88 33.12
CA VAL A 392 28.34 -35.67 32.19
C VAL A 392 28.75 -36.97 31.46
N LEU A 393 28.41 -38.15 31.98
CA LEU A 393 28.81 -39.43 31.39
C LEU A 393 27.87 -39.97 30.29
N HIS A 394 26.64 -39.44 30.13
CA HIS A 394 25.66 -40.01 29.20
C HIS A 394 25.48 -39.31 27.85
N CYS A 395 26.16 -38.18 27.60
CA CYS A 395 26.09 -37.49 26.32
C CYS A 395 27.33 -37.77 25.46
N ARG A 396 27.31 -38.87 24.71
CA ARG A 396 28.10 -39.01 23.48
C ARG A 396 27.35 -39.81 22.42
N ILE A 397 27.24 -39.16 21.24
CA ILE A 397 26.99 -39.67 19.87
C ILE A 397 25.51 -39.70 19.42
N LEU A 398 25.23 -38.86 18.40
CA LEU A 398 23.99 -38.43 17.70
C LEU A 398 23.16 -39.60 17.08
N PRO A 399 21.90 -39.45 16.53
CA PRO A 399 21.25 -38.25 15.95
C PRO A 399 19.71 -38.08 16.13
N SER A 400 19.19 -36.96 15.60
CA SER A 400 17.78 -36.63 15.22
C SER A 400 17.04 -35.58 16.09
N TRP A 401 16.58 -34.51 15.42
CA TRP A 401 15.76 -33.41 15.93
C TRP A 401 14.37 -33.80 16.52
N PRO A 402 13.73 -34.93 16.14
CA PRO A 402 12.46 -35.35 16.73
C PRO A 402 12.52 -35.69 18.24
N GLN A 403 13.71 -35.94 18.79
CA GLN A 403 13.87 -36.22 20.23
C GLN A 403 14.09 -34.95 21.07
N VAL A 404 14.46 -33.83 20.45
CA VAL A 404 14.55 -32.52 21.12
C VAL A 404 13.15 -31.95 21.32
N GLU A 405 12.25 -32.16 20.36
CA GLU A 405 10.84 -31.77 20.45
C GLU A 405 10.12 -32.49 21.60
N GLN A 406 10.53 -33.73 21.89
CA GLN A 406 10.00 -34.53 23.00
C GLN A 406 10.49 -34.05 24.37
N VAL A 407 11.65 -33.39 24.45
CA VAL A 407 12.17 -32.77 25.68
C VAL A 407 11.55 -31.38 25.90
N VAL A 408 11.30 -30.62 24.82
CA VAL A 408 10.61 -29.32 24.87
C VAL A 408 9.14 -29.48 25.25
N ARG A 409 8.48 -30.60 24.89
CA ARG A 409 7.12 -30.94 25.35
C ARG A 409 7.01 -31.31 26.84
N VAL A 410 8.11 -31.67 27.50
CA VAL A 410 8.10 -32.10 28.92
C VAL A 410 8.41 -30.94 29.88
N LEU A 411 9.00 -29.85 29.39
CA LEU A 411 9.31 -28.65 30.18
C LEU A 411 8.44 -27.49 29.70
N GLY A 412 7.19 -27.48 30.16
CA GLY A 412 6.19 -26.49 29.77
C GLY A 412 6.63 -25.04 30.00
N GLY A 413 6.38 -24.22 28.97
CA GLY A 413 6.29 -22.76 29.06
C GLY A 413 7.62 -22.01 29.08
N GLN A 414 7.80 -21.16 28.07
CA GLN A 414 8.86 -20.15 27.88
C GLN A 414 10.08 -20.58 27.04
N ALA A 415 9.98 -20.38 25.71
CA ALA A 415 11.10 -20.45 24.79
C ALA A 415 10.89 -19.57 23.54
N GLU A 416 11.01 -18.25 23.68
CA GLU A 416 11.18 -17.32 22.54
C GLU A 416 12.55 -16.61 22.53
N ALA A 417 13.48 -16.96 23.42
CA ALA A 417 14.69 -16.16 23.65
C ALA A 417 16.04 -16.80 23.22
N VAL A 418 16.07 -17.94 22.51
CA VAL A 418 17.35 -18.69 22.33
C VAL A 418 17.74 -18.98 20.88
N ARG A 419 16.93 -18.62 19.88
CA ARG A 419 17.30 -18.85 18.47
C ARG A 419 18.49 -18.01 17.94
N PRO A 420 18.82 -16.80 18.45
CA PRO A 420 19.93 -16.02 17.89
C PRO A 420 21.34 -16.39 18.40
N VAL A 421 21.50 -17.36 19.30
CA VAL A 421 22.79 -17.60 20.00
C VAL A 421 23.57 -18.78 19.43
N TRP A 422 23.01 -19.58 18.52
CA TRP A 422 23.71 -20.74 17.95
C TRP A 422 24.54 -20.42 16.69
N GLU A 423 24.21 -19.39 15.91
CA GLU A 423 24.85 -19.19 14.58
C GLU A 423 26.16 -18.39 14.58
N ALA A 424 26.69 -17.97 15.73
CA ALA A 424 27.84 -17.07 15.78
C ALA A 424 29.22 -17.73 16.06
N ALA A 425 29.38 -19.05 15.89
CA ALA A 425 30.67 -19.68 16.18
C ALA A 425 30.97 -20.91 15.33
N TYR A 426 31.39 -20.76 14.07
CA TYR A 426 32.35 -21.64 13.38
C TYR A 426 32.63 -21.14 11.95
N GLU A 427 33.64 -20.28 11.77
CA GLU A 427 34.30 -20.11 10.46
C GLU A 427 35.82 -20.08 10.64
N VAL A 428 36.49 -21.10 10.09
CA VAL A 428 37.93 -21.15 9.85
C VAL A 428 38.09 -21.30 8.34
N SER A 429 38.79 -20.35 7.72
CA SER A 429 38.80 -20.14 6.26
C SER A 429 39.51 -21.26 5.46
N PRO A 430 39.07 -21.54 4.21
CA PRO A 430 39.50 -22.70 3.41
C PRO A 430 40.79 -22.50 2.59
N GLU A 431 41.57 -21.44 2.83
CA GLU A 431 42.69 -21.05 1.95
C GLU A 431 43.97 -21.89 2.13
N ARG A 432 43.99 -22.87 3.04
CA ARG A 432 45.20 -23.68 3.32
C ARG A 432 45.20 -25.09 2.72
N ALA A 433 44.15 -25.49 1.99
CA ALA A 433 44.02 -26.85 1.45
C ALA A 433 44.25 -26.98 -0.08
N VAL A 434 44.33 -25.86 -0.82
CA VAL A 434 44.47 -25.86 -2.30
C VAL A 434 45.94 -25.80 -2.76
N ALA A 435 46.90 -25.62 -1.83
CA ALA A 435 48.32 -25.56 -2.15
C ALA A 435 49.00 -26.93 -2.45
N GLU A 436 48.29 -28.07 -2.31
CA GLU A 436 48.94 -29.40 -2.34
C GLU A 436 48.55 -30.35 -3.50
N GLY A 437 47.88 -29.85 -4.55
CA GLY A 437 47.95 -30.42 -5.91
C GLY A 437 47.84 -31.95 -6.07
N LEU A 438 46.66 -32.54 -5.81
CA LEU A 438 46.39 -33.95 -6.12
C LEU A 438 45.34 -34.12 -7.23
N TYR A 439 45.88 -34.24 -8.43
CA TYR A 439 45.40 -34.96 -9.63
C TYR A 439 44.44 -34.32 -10.65
N ARG A 440 44.80 -34.64 -11.90
CA ARG A 440 44.41 -34.09 -13.21
C ARG A 440 43.87 -35.22 -14.13
N PRO A 441 43.31 -34.90 -15.32
CA PRO A 441 42.23 -35.62 -16.02
C PRO A 441 42.68 -36.42 -17.25
N VAL A 442 41.74 -37.17 -17.85
CA VAL A 442 41.73 -37.68 -19.24
C VAL A 442 40.25 -37.71 -19.66
N GLY A 443 39.73 -37.19 -20.78
CA GLY A 443 40.25 -36.65 -22.03
C GLY A 443 39.25 -37.04 -23.14
N GLY A 444 38.82 -36.12 -24.01
CA GLY A 444 37.98 -36.48 -25.17
C GLY A 444 37.10 -35.37 -25.78
N ASP A 445 37.73 -34.28 -26.21
CA ASP A 445 37.21 -33.22 -27.11
C ASP A 445 37.40 -33.67 -28.59
N PRO A 446 37.17 -32.87 -29.66
CA PRO A 446 36.25 -31.74 -29.96
C PRO A 446 35.74 -31.80 -31.43
N VAL A 447 35.32 -30.65 -32.01
CA VAL A 447 35.34 -30.19 -33.44
C VAL A 447 33.91 -29.83 -33.91
N THR A 448 33.53 -28.62 -34.32
CA THR A 448 34.16 -27.36 -34.78
C THR A 448 33.05 -26.29 -34.92
N GLY A 449 33.24 -24.98 -34.77
CA GLY A 449 34.44 -24.20 -34.52
C GLY A 449 34.20 -22.69 -34.69
N ARG A 450 34.88 -21.92 -33.82
CA ARG A 450 35.61 -20.63 -34.03
C ARG A 450 34.82 -19.37 -34.42
N GLY A 451 35.03 -18.20 -33.80
CA GLY A 451 35.99 -17.73 -32.79
C GLY A 451 35.56 -16.36 -32.22
N ASP A 452 35.69 -16.12 -30.91
CA ASP A 452 36.84 -15.47 -30.21
C ASP A 452 36.87 -13.94 -30.46
N ARG A 453 36.66 -13.05 -29.48
CA ARG A 453 37.40 -12.70 -28.22
C ARG A 453 36.45 -11.81 -27.37
N SER A 454 36.45 -11.64 -26.04
CA SER A 454 37.43 -11.75 -24.94
C SER A 454 36.66 -11.82 -23.60
N ARG A 455 37.25 -12.48 -22.60
CA ARG A 455 36.70 -12.85 -21.27
C ARG A 455 36.84 -11.75 -20.20
N ASP A 456 35.92 -11.74 -19.23
CA ASP A 456 36.25 -11.92 -17.79
C ASP A 456 35.06 -12.59 -17.05
N PRO A 457 35.29 -13.43 -16.01
CA PRO A 457 34.27 -14.31 -15.42
C PRO A 457 33.53 -13.65 -14.24
N ALA A 458 32.21 -13.49 -14.33
CA ALA A 458 31.39 -13.02 -13.21
C ALA A 458 31.22 -14.13 -12.16
N LEU A 459 31.61 -13.81 -10.93
CA LEU A 459 31.54 -14.64 -9.73
C LEU A 459 30.09 -14.76 -9.20
N TRP A 460 29.83 -15.91 -8.58
CA TRP A 460 28.61 -16.29 -7.90
C TRP A 460 28.48 -15.55 -6.55
N LEU A 461 27.34 -14.92 -6.27
CA LEU A 461 26.96 -14.42 -4.93
C LEU A 461 26.11 -15.49 -4.23
N TRP A 462 26.41 -15.75 -2.96
CA TRP A 462 25.68 -16.65 -2.07
C TRP A 462 24.81 -15.80 -1.13
N ASP A 463 23.51 -16.06 -1.10
CA ASP A 463 22.57 -15.46 -0.14
C ASP A 463 22.45 -16.36 1.10
N PRO A 464 22.92 -15.93 2.29
CA PRO A 464 22.86 -16.73 3.50
C PRO A 464 21.44 -16.86 4.10
N ALA A 465 20.46 -16.07 3.67
CA ALA A 465 19.11 -16.09 4.26
C ALA A 465 18.22 -17.22 3.71
N ILE A 466 18.54 -17.75 2.52
CA ILE A 466 17.69 -18.74 1.81
C ILE A 466 18.43 -19.92 1.15
N GLY A 467 19.77 -19.95 1.19
CA GLY A 467 20.54 -21.18 0.93
C GLY A 467 20.40 -21.78 -0.48
N ARG A 468 20.28 -20.95 -1.54
CA ARG A 468 20.37 -21.38 -2.95
C ARG A 468 21.10 -20.34 -3.82
N TYR A 469 21.53 -20.76 -5.02
CA TYR A 469 22.16 -19.90 -6.03
C TYR A 469 21.11 -19.39 -7.03
N GLU A 470 21.06 -18.08 -7.28
CA GLU A 470 20.28 -17.49 -8.38
C GLU A 470 21.09 -17.42 -9.69
N VAL A 471 20.38 -17.60 -10.81
CA VAL A 471 20.87 -17.36 -12.18
C VAL A 471 20.31 -16.00 -12.63
N PRO A 472 21.11 -15.11 -13.26
CA PRO A 472 20.57 -13.84 -13.75
C PRO A 472 19.67 -14.07 -14.97
N ASP A 473 18.44 -13.54 -14.95
CA ASP A 473 17.64 -13.39 -16.14
C ASP A 473 18.35 -12.46 -17.15
N GLY A 474 18.62 -12.97 -18.34
CA GLY A 474 19.02 -12.16 -19.49
C GLY A 474 17.85 -11.29 -19.99
N PRO A 475 18.10 -10.30 -20.87
CA PRO A 475 17.08 -9.33 -21.26
C PRO A 475 15.93 -10.05 -21.99
N ARG A 476 14.74 -10.07 -21.35
CA ARG A 476 13.50 -10.39 -22.05
C ARG A 476 13.23 -9.30 -23.07
N VAL A 477 13.08 -9.71 -24.32
CA VAL A 477 12.48 -8.92 -25.39
C VAL A 477 11.09 -8.47 -24.92
N PRO A 478 10.66 -7.21 -25.12
CA PRO A 478 9.33 -6.79 -24.72
C PRO A 478 8.30 -7.46 -25.62
N ASP A 479 7.64 -8.50 -25.13
CA ASP A 479 6.39 -8.97 -25.70
C ASP A 479 5.28 -7.97 -25.32
N ALA A 480 4.72 -7.34 -26.34
CA ALA A 480 3.59 -6.45 -26.25
C ALA A 480 2.33 -7.28 -25.96
N GLY A 481 1.87 -7.26 -24.71
CA GLY A 481 0.62 -7.88 -24.29
C GLY A 481 0.60 -8.09 -22.77
N GLY A 482 0.28 -7.04 -22.02
CA GLY A 482 0.15 -7.11 -20.57
C GLY A 482 -1.02 -8.01 -20.17
N HIS A 483 -0.70 -9.17 -19.58
CA HIS A 483 -1.61 -9.94 -18.74
C HIS A 483 -0.82 -10.30 -17.47
N GLU A 484 -1.03 -9.52 -16.40
CA GLU A 484 -0.52 -9.80 -15.07
C GLU A 484 -1.27 -11.01 -14.49
N TYR A 485 -0.53 -11.99 -13.97
CA TYR A 485 -1.08 -13.14 -13.25
C TYR A 485 -1.65 -12.67 -11.90
N PHE A 486 -2.93 -12.97 -11.65
CA PHE A 486 -3.74 -12.51 -10.51
C PHE A 486 -3.48 -13.31 -9.20
N PRO A 487 -3.84 -12.76 -8.02
CA PRO A 487 -3.56 -13.35 -6.71
C PRO A 487 -4.61 -14.40 -6.33
N GLY A 488 -4.51 -15.60 -6.89
CA GLY A 488 -5.17 -16.79 -6.33
C GLY A 488 -4.23 -17.45 -5.32
N ARG A 489 -4.75 -17.98 -4.20
CA ARG A 489 -3.94 -18.86 -3.37
C ARG A 489 -3.88 -20.24 -4.04
N HIS A 490 -2.69 -20.73 -4.34
CA HIS A 490 -2.47 -22.03 -4.98
C HIS A 490 -2.20 -23.14 -3.96
N ILE A 491 -2.98 -24.20 -4.01
CA ILE A 491 -2.69 -25.48 -3.35
C ILE A 491 -2.16 -26.42 -4.43
N ARG A 492 -0.87 -26.78 -4.33
CA ARG A 492 -0.25 -27.72 -5.27
C ARG A 492 -0.70 -29.15 -4.98
N HIS A 493 -1.44 -29.71 -5.92
CA HIS A 493 -1.88 -31.08 -6.01
C HIS A 493 -0.91 -31.90 -6.90
N CYS A 494 -1.05 -33.22 -6.90
CA CYS A 494 -0.24 -34.16 -7.70
C CYS A 494 -0.95 -34.73 -8.95
N GLY A 495 -2.10 -34.18 -9.35
CA GLY A 495 -2.91 -34.70 -10.45
C GLY A 495 -4.12 -33.79 -10.77
N ALA A 496 -4.88 -34.13 -11.80
CA ALA A 496 -6.03 -33.34 -12.25
C ALA A 496 -7.19 -33.43 -11.24
N VAL A 497 -7.78 -32.31 -10.87
CA VAL A 497 -8.81 -32.24 -9.80
C VAL A 497 -10.21 -32.25 -10.39
N TYR A 498 -10.98 -33.30 -10.10
CA TYR A 498 -12.33 -33.53 -10.67
C TYR A 498 -13.47 -33.23 -9.70
N ALA A 499 -13.19 -33.24 -8.40
CA ALA A 499 -14.18 -32.98 -7.36
C ALA A 499 -13.57 -32.09 -6.26
N ILE A 500 -14.35 -31.12 -5.78
CA ILE A 500 -14.01 -30.25 -4.66
C ILE A 500 -15.24 -30.11 -3.76
N ALA A 501 -15.03 -30.16 -2.44
CA ALA A 501 -16.07 -29.85 -1.46
C ALA A 501 -15.45 -29.16 -0.23
N TYR A 502 -16.13 -28.15 0.30
CA TYR A 502 -15.78 -27.57 1.60
C TYR A 502 -16.50 -28.29 2.74
N HIS A 503 -15.81 -28.43 3.87
CA HIS A 503 -16.41 -28.91 5.10
C HIS A 503 -17.39 -27.85 5.68
N PRO A 504 -18.53 -28.25 6.27
CA PRO A 504 -19.55 -27.32 6.79
C PRO A 504 -19.04 -26.33 7.85
N ASP A 505 -18.09 -26.76 8.69
CA ASP A 505 -17.46 -25.91 9.73
C ASP A 505 -16.25 -25.09 9.22
N ASP A 506 -16.10 -24.90 7.90
CA ASP A 506 -15.10 -23.99 7.28
C ASP A 506 -13.61 -24.36 7.46
N ARG A 507 -13.30 -25.47 8.13
CA ARG A 507 -11.92 -25.82 8.51
C ARG A 507 -11.18 -26.71 7.53
N LEU A 508 -11.87 -27.34 6.58
CA LEU A 508 -11.27 -28.31 5.68
C LEU A 508 -11.79 -28.13 4.25
N LEU A 509 -10.90 -28.31 3.28
CA LEU A 509 -11.20 -28.44 1.86
C LEU A 509 -10.85 -29.86 1.42
N ALA A 510 -11.82 -30.58 0.84
CA ALA A 510 -11.58 -31.89 0.25
C ALA A 510 -11.43 -31.77 -1.28
N THR A 511 -10.42 -32.44 -1.83
CA THR A 511 -10.16 -32.51 -3.27
C THR A 511 -10.00 -33.96 -3.70
N GLY A 512 -10.49 -34.29 -4.90
CA GLY A 512 -10.37 -35.62 -5.48
C GLY A 512 -9.72 -35.55 -6.86
N ASN A 513 -8.71 -36.39 -7.10
CA ASN A 513 -7.96 -36.38 -8.36
C ASN A 513 -8.28 -37.56 -9.29
N ASP A 514 -7.58 -37.59 -10.42
CA ASP A 514 -7.60 -38.66 -11.41
C ASP A 514 -6.99 -39.97 -10.97
N GLU A 515 -6.01 -39.92 -10.07
CA GLU A 515 -5.34 -41.10 -9.51
C GLU A 515 -6.18 -41.82 -8.44
N GLY A 516 -7.40 -41.35 -8.14
CA GLY A 516 -8.27 -41.95 -7.13
C GLY A 516 -7.89 -41.57 -5.69
N GLU A 517 -7.09 -40.53 -5.51
CA GLU A 517 -6.72 -40.00 -4.22
C GLU A 517 -7.70 -38.91 -3.79
N VAL A 518 -8.09 -38.93 -2.51
CA VAL A 518 -8.81 -37.83 -1.87
C VAL A 518 -7.88 -37.16 -0.87
N TRP A 519 -7.73 -35.86 -0.99
CA TRP A 519 -6.88 -35.06 -0.11
C TRP A 519 -7.73 -34.12 0.75
N LEU A 520 -7.30 -33.95 2.00
CA LEU A 520 -7.89 -33.00 2.95
C LEU A 520 -6.86 -31.90 3.21
N TRP A 521 -7.24 -30.67 2.94
CA TRP A 521 -6.39 -29.49 3.06
C TRP A 521 -6.94 -28.57 4.13
N ASP A 522 -6.04 -27.92 4.84
CA ASP A 522 -6.38 -26.72 5.58
C ASP A 522 -6.47 -25.57 4.56
N PRO A 523 -7.66 -24.97 4.35
CA PRO A 523 -7.82 -23.91 3.36
C PRO A 523 -7.05 -22.63 3.72
N VAL A 524 -6.69 -22.45 5.00
CA VAL A 524 -5.97 -21.29 5.54
C VAL A 524 -4.46 -21.46 5.54
N THR A 525 -3.92 -22.68 5.51
CA THR A 525 -2.46 -22.90 5.37
C THR A 525 -2.07 -23.46 4.01
N GLY A 526 -2.99 -24.13 3.30
CA GLY A 526 -2.72 -24.82 2.04
C GLY A 526 -1.94 -26.13 2.23
N GLU A 527 -1.71 -26.52 3.49
CA GLU A 527 -1.01 -27.75 3.85
C GLU A 527 -2.01 -28.92 3.94
N PRO A 528 -1.59 -30.13 3.55
CA PRO A 528 -2.41 -31.32 3.72
C PRO A 528 -2.56 -31.65 5.21
N VAL A 529 -3.79 -31.81 5.67
CA VAL A 529 -4.13 -32.12 7.08
C VAL A 529 -3.83 -33.58 7.40
N THR A 530 -3.97 -34.46 6.41
CA THR A 530 -3.67 -35.88 6.49
C THR A 530 -2.92 -36.35 5.25
N ALA A 531 -2.36 -37.56 5.29
CA ALA A 531 -1.94 -38.23 4.05
C ALA A 531 -3.13 -38.47 3.12
N ALA A 532 -2.85 -38.68 1.83
CA ALA A 532 -3.85 -39.01 0.83
C ALA A 532 -4.74 -40.19 1.26
N LEU A 533 -6.05 -40.01 1.20
CA LEU A 533 -7.04 -41.05 1.43
C LEU A 533 -7.11 -41.90 0.16
N THR A 534 -6.53 -43.09 0.22
CA THR A 534 -6.34 -43.97 -0.93
C THR A 534 -7.27 -45.18 -0.88
N GLY A 535 -7.69 -45.67 -2.06
CA GLY A 535 -8.51 -46.87 -2.17
C GLY A 535 -9.51 -46.86 -3.32
N HIS A 536 -9.73 -45.72 -3.98
CA HIS A 536 -10.44 -45.67 -5.25
C HIS A 536 -9.55 -46.20 -6.38
N GLY A 537 -10.17 -46.79 -7.40
CA GLY A 537 -9.50 -47.44 -8.52
C GLY A 537 -9.49 -46.60 -9.80
N GLY A 538 -9.99 -45.37 -9.74
CA GLY A 538 -10.04 -44.42 -10.86
C GLY A 538 -10.49 -43.04 -10.40
N PHE A 539 -10.79 -42.17 -11.36
CA PHE A 539 -11.14 -40.76 -11.14
C PHE A 539 -12.18 -40.58 -10.03
N VAL A 540 -11.87 -39.73 -9.04
CA VAL A 540 -12.85 -39.31 -8.04
C VAL A 540 -13.86 -38.37 -8.70
N THR A 541 -15.07 -38.88 -8.99
CA THR A 541 -16.10 -38.16 -9.76
C THR A 541 -17.03 -37.31 -8.88
N GLY A 542 -17.04 -37.53 -7.58
CA GLY A 542 -17.86 -36.77 -6.64
C GLY A 542 -17.33 -36.81 -5.20
N LEU A 543 -17.49 -35.69 -4.52
CA LEU A 543 -17.21 -35.50 -3.08
C LEU A 543 -18.39 -34.81 -2.42
N ALA A 544 -18.78 -35.29 -1.25
CA ALA A 544 -19.81 -34.65 -0.43
C ALA A 544 -19.49 -34.82 1.04
N PHE A 545 -19.47 -33.72 1.80
CA PHE A 545 -19.46 -33.78 3.26
C PHE A 545 -20.86 -34.03 3.79
N HIS A 546 -20.95 -34.81 4.86
CA HIS A 546 -22.15 -34.89 5.67
C HIS A 546 -22.47 -33.49 6.24
N PRO A 547 -23.74 -33.06 6.34
CA PRO A 547 -24.12 -31.72 6.83
C PRO A 547 -23.52 -31.32 8.19
N HIS A 548 -23.42 -32.27 9.13
CA HIS A 548 -22.74 -32.10 10.41
C HIS A 548 -21.22 -32.38 10.41
N GLY A 549 -20.58 -32.48 9.24
CA GLY A 549 -19.12 -32.54 9.08
C GLY A 549 -18.41 -33.83 9.52
N HIS A 550 -19.10 -34.76 10.20
CA HIS A 550 -18.45 -35.94 10.78
C HIS A 550 -18.09 -37.06 9.79
N LEU A 551 -18.55 -36.98 8.54
CA LEU A 551 -18.29 -37.96 7.48
C LEU A 551 -18.04 -37.24 6.14
N LEU A 552 -17.12 -37.80 5.35
CA LEU A 552 -16.89 -37.43 3.94
C LEU A 552 -17.20 -38.64 3.07
N ALA A 553 -18.08 -38.47 2.07
CA ALA A 553 -18.32 -39.45 1.04
C ALA A 553 -17.52 -39.09 -0.22
N SER A 554 -16.86 -40.08 -0.81
CA SER A 554 -16.20 -39.98 -2.12
C SER A 554 -16.66 -41.10 -3.04
N ALA A 555 -16.83 -40.76 -4.31
CA ALA A 555 -17.20 -41.71 -5.34
C ALA A 555 -16.16 -41.72 -6.46
N ASP A 556 -15.85 -42.92 -6.95
CA ASP A 556 -15.23 -43.12 -8.25
C ASP A 556 -16.22 -43.80 -9.19
N GLY A 557 -15.77 -44.17 -10.40
CA GLY A 557 -16.61 -44.89 -11.35
C GLY A 557 -17.26 -46.17 -10.79
N TRP A 558 -16.72 -46.82 -9.76
CA TRP A 558 -17.13 -48.18 -9.38
C TRP A 558 -17.51 -48.35 -7.91
N THR A 559 -17.16 -47.38 -7.07
CA THR A 559 -17.19 -47.50 -5.61
C THR A 559 -17.56 -46.18 -4.95
N ILE A 560 -18.25 -46.27 -3.81
CA ILE A 560 -18.48 -45.15 -2.90
C ILE A 560 -17.82 -45.50 -1.57
N ARG A 561 -16.96 -44.61 -1.07
CA ARG A 561 -16.22 -44.77 0.19
C ARG A 561 -16.63 -43.68 1.17
N LEU A 562 -16.66 -44.03 2.45
CA LEU A 562 -16.93 -43.11 3.54
C LEU A 562 -15.67 -42.98 4.40
N TRP A 563 -15.32 -41.74 4.72
CA TRP A 563 -14.12 -41.37 5.47
C TRP A 563 -14.50 -40.58 6.70
N ASN A 564 -13.73 -40.75 7.76
CA ASN A 564 -13.74 -39.82 8.88
C ASN A 564 -12.81 -38.65 8.54
N PRO A 565 -13.33 -37.41 8.38
CA PRO A 565 -12.53 -36.29 7.91
C PRO A 565 -11.56 -35.72 8.95
N VAL A 566 -11.69 -36.12 10.23
CA VAL A 566 -10.78 -35.68 11.30
C VAL A 566 -9.54 -36.59 11.40
N THR A 567 -9.73 -37.88 11.15
CA THR A 567 -8.67 -38.90 11.32
C THR A 567 -8.10 -39.38 9.99
N GLY A 568 -8.84 -39.23 8.90
CA GLY A 568 -8.55 -39.86 7.61
C GLY A 568 -8.86 -41.36 7.58
N ASP A 569 -9.37 -41.93 8.67
CA ASP A 569 -9.66 -43.36 8.73
C ASP A 569 -10.92 -43.71 7.89
N PRO A 570 -10.94 -44.87 7.22
CA PRO A 570 -12.14 -45.33 6.53
C PRO A 570 -13.26 -45.59 7.54
N ALA A 571 -14.38 -44.88 7.38
CA ALA A 571 -15.57 -44.99 8.22
C ALA A 571 -16.54 -46.08 7.73
N GLY A 572 -16.36 -46.56 6.50
CA GLY A 572 -17.14 -47.63 5.90
C GLY A 572 -17.04 -47.65 4.38
N ALA A 573 -17.66 -48.63 3.74
CA ALA A 573 -17.86 -48.67 2.30
C ALA A 573 -19.32 -49.06 2.02
N VAL A 574 -19.93 -48.41 1.03
CA VAL A 574 -21.29 -48.76 0.60
C VAL A 574 -21.21 -49.91 -0.41
N PRO A 575 -21.99 -51.00 -0.29
CA PRO A 575 -21.88 -52.16 -1.18
C PRO A 575 -22.15 -51.82 -2.65
N VAL A 576 -21.26 -52.31 -3.53
CA VAL A 576 -21.30 -52.16 -4.99
C VAL A 576 -22.42 -53.04 -5.59
N LEU A 577 -23.37 -52.44 -6.30
CA LEU A 577 -24.35 -53.12 -7.17
C LEU A 577 -24.44 -52.45 -8.55
N TYR A 578 -23.32 -51.94 -9.08
CA TYR A 578 -23.31 -51.14 -10.30
C TYR A 578 -22.86 -51.96 -11.52
N GLU A 579 -23.60 -51.87 -12.62
CA GLU A 579 -23.09 -52.20 -13.97
C GLU A 579 -22.62 -50.92 -14.72
N GLY A 580 -22.73 -49.74 -14.10
CA GLY A 580 -22.35 -48.43 -14.68
C GLY A 580 -21.72 -47.44 -13.68
N GLY A 581 -21.04 -46.43 -14.22
CA GLY A 581 -20.22 -45.46 -13.48
C GLY A 581 -20.99 -44.57 -12.50
N VAL A 582 -20.55 -44.39 -11.24
CA VAL A 582 -21.12 -43.35 -10.35
C VAL A 582 -20.67 -41.96 -10.83
N ARG A 583 -21.63 -41.06 -11.10
CA ARG A 583 -21.36 -39.72 -11.65
C ARG A 583 -21.52 -38.58 -10.65
N ARG A 584 -22.47 -38.70 -9.71
CA ARG A 584 -22.77 -37.68 -8.69
C ARG A 584 -23.20 -38.33 -7.39
N ILE A 585 -22.86 -37.71 -6.27
CA ILE A 585 -23.30 -38.07 -4.93
C ILE A 585 -23.80 -36.83 -4.19
N ALA A 586 -24.78 -37.00 -3.30
CA ALA A 586 -25.30 -35.92 -2.46
C ALA A 586 -25.84 -36.49 -1.14
N PHE A 587 -25.60 -35.80 -0.03
CA PHE A 587 -26.32 -36.04 1.22
C PHE A 587 -27.63 -35.26 1.23
N ASP A 588 -28.63 -35.75 1.94
CA ASP A 588 -29.78 -34.93 2.32
C ASP A 588 -29.40 -33.90 3.40
N HIS A 589 -30.30 -32.94 3.66
CA HIS A 589 -30.01 -31.81 4.55
C HIS A 589 -29.74 -32.24 6.01
N GLU A 590 -30.35 -33.34 6.45
CA GLU A 590 -30.15 -33.91 7.80
C GLU A 590 -29.01 -34.95 7.84
N GLY A 591 -28.49 -35.35 6.68
CA GLY A 591 -27.42 -36.34 6.51
C GLY A 591 -27.83 -37.79 6.80
N HIS A 592 -29.13 -38.06 6.92
CA HIS A 592 -29.69 -39.39 7.09
C HIS A 592 -29.65 -40.23 5.81
N LEU A 593 -29.52 -39.60 4.65
CA LEU A 593 -29.56 -40.25 3.35
C LEU A 593 -28.38 -39.78 2.49
N LEU A 594 -27.75 -40.73 1.81
CA LEU A 594 -26.76 -40.50 0.76
C LEU A 594 -27.36 -41.01 -0.56
N ALA A 595 -27.54 -40.15 -1.54
CA ALA A 595 -27.95 -40.55 -2.88
C ALA A 595 -26.74 -40.60 -3.83
N ALA A 596 -26.76 -41.54 -4.77
CA ALA A 596 -25.82 -41.56 -5.89
C ALA A 596 -26.55 -41.83 -7.21
N ALA A 597 -26.12 -41.11 -8.23
CA ALA A 597 -26.62 -41.23 -9.58
C ALA A 597 -25.59 -41.95 -10.46
N CYS A 598 -26.04 -42.97 -11.16
CA CYS A 598 -25.22 -43.84 -12.00
C CYS A 598 -25.40 -43.53 -13.49
N SER A 599 -24.38 -43.82 -14.30
CA SER A 599 -24.40 -43.64 -15.75
C SER A 599 -25.43 -44.53 -16.45
N ASP A 600 -25.84 -45.63 -15.81
CA ASP A 600 -26.91 -46.52 -16.27
C ASP A 600 -28.32 -45.92 -16.10
N GLY A 601 -28.42 -44.71 -15.53
CA GLY A 601 -29.68 -44.00 -15.27
C GLY A 601 -30.35 -44.40 -13.96
N THR A 602 -29.73 -45.28 -13.16
CA THR A 602 -30.28 -45.64 -11.85
C THR A 602 -29.85 -44.65 -10.78
N VAL A 603 -30.77 -44.35 -9.87
CA VAL A 603 -30.49 -43.59 -8.65
C VAL A 603 -30.72 -44.50 -7.46
N ARG A 604 -29.75 -44.54 -6.56
CA ARG A 604 -29.79 -45.34 -5.34
C ARG A 604 -29.57 -44.45 -4.13
N VAL A 605 -30.24 -44.78 -3.03
CA VAL A 605 -30.21 -44.02 -1.78
C VAL A 605 -29.90 -44.96 -0.63
N TRP A 606 -28.91 -44.62 0.18
CA TRP A 606 -28.47 -45.39 1.33
C TRP A 606 -28.57 -44.59 2.60
N ASP A 607 -28.73 -45.29 3.71
CA ASP A 607 -28.44 -44.76 5.04
C ASP A 607 -26.91 -44.87 5.26
N PRO A 608 -26.19 -43.75 5.40
CA PRO A 608 -24.74 -43.74 5.54
C PRO A 608 -24.26 -44.31 6.88
N ALA A 609 -25.10 -44.35 7.92
CA ALA A 609 -24.75 -44.90 9.22
C ALA A 609 -24.82 -46.43 9.24
N THR A 610 -25.74 -47.02 8.47
CA THR A 610 -25.95 -48.47 8.43
C THR A 610 -25.41 -49.14 7.18
N GLY A 611 -25.16 -48.37 6.10
CA GLY A 611 -24.80 -48.87 4.78
C GLY A 611 -25.94 -49.61 4.06
N ALA A 612 -27.15 -49.62 4.64
CA ALA A 612 -28.32 -50.26 4.06
C ALA A 612 -28.97 -49.36 2.99
N LEU A 613 -29.62 -49.96 2.00
CA LEU A 613 -30.47 -49.23 1.06
C LEU A 613 -31.65 -48.63 1.85
N ALA A 614 -31.80 -47.31 1.77
CA ALA A 614 -32.87 -46.58 2.44
C ALA A 614 -34.14 -46.50 1.58
N ALA A 615 -34.01 -46.68 0.27
CA ALA A 615 -35.11 -46.79 -0.69
C ALA A 615 -34.76 -47.80 -1.78
N ASP A 616 -35.78 -48.39 -2.40
CA ASP A 616 -35.58 -49.27 -3.56
C ASP A 616 -34.94 -48.46 -4.72
N PRO A 617 -33.93 -49.01 -5.40
CA PRO A 617 -33.35 -48.39 -6.58
C PRO A 617 -34.42 -48.09 -7.61
N PHE A 618 -34.47 -46.86 -8.10
CA PHE A 618 -35.38 -46.47 -9.18
C PHE A 618 -34.59 -46.05 -10.41
N ALA A 619 -35.14 -46.42 -11.57
CA ALA A 619 -34.56 -46.11 -12.86
C ALA A 619 -35.13 -44.77 -13.37
N CYS A 620 -34.24 -43.82 -13.67
CA CYS A 620 -34.59 -42.70 -14.53
C CYS A 620 -34.72 -43.26 -15.97
N PRO A 621 -35.82 -42.99 -16.69
CA PRO A 621 -36.17 -43.79 -17.88
C PRO A 621 -35.20 -43.78 -19.05
N ARG A 622 -34.27 -42.83 -19.16
CA ARG A 622 -33.35 -42.68 -20.30
C ARG A 622 -31.99 -42.11 -19.86
N LYS A 623 -30.95 -42.57 -20.54
CA LYS A 623 -29.56 -42.65 -20.08
C LYS A 623 -28.97 -41.29 -19.67
N GLU A 624 -28.27 -41.31 -18.54
CA GLU A 624 -27.43 -40.25 -17.96
C GLU A 624 -28.15 -39.17 -17.10
N VAL A 625 -27.92 -39.27 -15.78
CA VAL A 625 -28.26 -38.24 -14.80
C VAL A 625 -27.02 -37.37 -14.56
N TRP A 626 -27.13 -36.07 -14.86
CA TRP A 626 -26.03 -35.10 -14.79
C TRP A 626 -26.05 -34.24 -13.51
N ALA A 627 -27.19 -34.18 -12.81
CA ALA A 627 -27.32 -33.52 -11.52
C ALA A 627 -28.23 -34.29 -10.56
N LEU A 628 -27.90 -34.22 -9.28
CA LEU A 628 -28.55 -34.94 -8.19
C LEU A 628 -28.53 -34.07 -6.93
N ALA A 629 -29.68 -33.80 -6.34
CA ALA A 629 -29.76 -33.07 -5.07
C ALA A 629 -31.08 -33.31 -4.34
N PHE A 630 -31.07 -33.21 -3.01
CA PHE A 630 -32.27 -33.34 -2.16
C PHE A 630 -32.95 -31.99 -1.96
N ARG A 631 -34.29 -32.01 -1.91
CA ARG A 631 -35.09 -30.88 -1.43
C ARG A 631 -35.03 -30.78 0.10
N PRO A 632 -35.14 -29.59 0.73
CA PRO A 632 -35.19 -29.47 2.18
C PRO A 632 -36.39 -30.26 2.72
N GLY A 633 -36.15 -31.09 3.74
CA GLY A 633 -37.11 -32.08 4.24
C GLY A 633 -36.89 -33.52 3.78
N GLY A 634 -35.84 -33.79 2.99
CA GLY A 634 -35.16 -35.10 2.89
C GLY A 634 -35.88 -36.22 2.12
N ARG A 635 -37.10 -36.02 1.64
CA ARG A 635 -37.92 -37.10 1.02
C ARG A 635 -38.20 -36.92 -0.48
N VAL A 636 -37.78 -35.79 -1.05
CA VAL A 636 -37.91 -35.51 -2.48
C VAL A 636 -36.53 -35.26 -3.07
N LEU A 637 -36.22 -35.96 -4.15
CA LEU A 637 -34.95 -35.91 -4.86
C LEU A 637 -35.13 -35.28 -6.25
N VAL A 638 -34.26 -34.33 -6.60
CA VAL A 638 -34.22 -33.69 -7.91
C VAL A 638 -33.17 -34.39 -8.77
N THR A 639 -33.58 -34.79 -9.98
CA THR A 639 -32.68 -35.37 -10.99
C THR A 639 -32.81 -34.63 -12.30
N ALA A 640 -31.69 -34.32 -12.96
CA ALA A 640 -31.68 -33.71 -14.30
C ALA A 640 -30.87 -34.57 -15.29
N GLY A 641 -31.41 -34.76 -16.51
CA GLY A 641 -30.82 -35.61 -17.55
C GLY A 641 -31.40 -35.38 -18.94
N VAL A 642 -31.14 -36.32 -19.85
CA VAL A 642 -31.45 -36.22 -21.29
C VAL A 642 -32.48 -37.27 -21.71
N ASP A 643 -33.58 -36.87 -22.33
CA ASP A 643 -34.51 -37.80 -23.00
C ASP A 643 -34.09 -37.98 -24.48
N GLY A 644 -33.34 -39.03 -24.78
CA GLY A 644 -33.02 -39.41 -26.17
C GLY A 644 -34.24 -39.90 -26.96
N THR A 645 -34.30 -39.60 -28.26
CA THR A 645 -35.34 -40.07 -29.20
C THR A 645 -34.98 -41.45 -29.78
N ASP A 646 -35.81 -42.43 -29.41
CA ASP A 646 -36.12 -43.78 -29.91
C ASP A 646 -35.07 -44.76 -30.49
N GLY A 647 -35.19 -46.00 -30.01
CA GLY A 647 -34.79 -47.23 -30.70
C GLY A 647 -35.42 -48.44 -30.00
N THR A 648 -36.48 -48.99 -30.60
CA THR A 648 -37.26 -50.14 -30.15
C THR A 648 -36.43 -51.42 -29.97
N ALA A 649 -36.95 -52.34 -29.14
CA ALA A 649 -36.48 -53.71 -28.99
C ALA A 649 -36.08 -54.38 -30.31
N THR A 650 -34.86 -54.92 -30.38
CA THR A 650 -34.54 -56.20 -31.05
C THR A 650 -33.17 -56.70 -30.59
N ASP A 651 -33.15 -57.94 -30.10
CA ASP A 651 -31.97 -58.82 -30.11
C ASP A 651 -31.29 -58.83 -31.48
N GLY A 652 -29.95 -58.92 -31.49
CA GLY A 652 -29.25 -59.73 -32.48
C GLY A 652 -28.29 -59.04 -33.46
N ILE A 653 -27.03 -59.47 -33.32
CA ILE A 653 -26.05 -59.81 -34.38
C ILE A 653 -25.13 -58.68 -34.92
N GLU A 654 -23.84 -59.04 -34.85
CA GLU A 654 -22.61 -58.47 -35.41
C GLU A 654 -22.66 -58.03 -36.89
N GLY A 655 -21.76 -57.12 -37.27
CA GLY A 655 -21.34 -56.96 -38.67
C GLY A 655 -20.62 -55.64 -38.98
N ASP A 656 -19.33 -55.75 -39.31
CA ASP A 656 -18.39 -54.72 -39.76
C ASP A 656 -18.83 -53.94 -41.03
N GLY A 657 -18.26 -52.74 -41.26
CA GLY A 657 -18.22 -52.12 -42.59
C GLY A 657 -17.94 -50.61 -42.64
N GLU A 658 -16.87 -50.24 -43.37
CA GLU A 658 -16.38 -48.89 -43.67
C GLU A 658 -17.31 -48.03 -44.58
N ASP A 659 -17.04 -46.71 -44.53
CA ASP A 659 -17.20 -45.67 -45.56
C ASP A 659 -18.60 -45.25 -46.08
N GLY A 660 -18.84 -43.92 -46.06
CA GLY A 660 -19.79 -43.28 -46.97
C GLY A 660 -20.36 -41.94 -46.48
N ALA A 661 -19.86 -40.83 -47.03
CA ALA A 661 -20.51 -39.52 -46.94
C ALA A 661 -21.85 -39.50 -47.70
N GLY A 662 -22.85 -38.83 -47.14
CA GLY A 662 -24.13 -38.54 -47.80
C GLY A 662 -24.95 -37.52 -47.00
N GLU A 663 -25.20 -36.36 -47.61
CA GLU A 663 -26.11 -35.31 -47.16
C GLU A 663 -27.58 -35.77 -47.18
N ASP A 664 -28.39 -35.05 -46.40
CA ASP A 664 -29.85 -34.92 -46.43
C ASP A 664 -30.70 -36.07 -45.84
N GLY A 665 -31.17 -35.81 -44.61
CA GLY A 665 -32.13 -36.60 -43.85
C GLY A 665 -32.63 -35.81 -42.63
N ASP A 666 -33.43 -34.80 -42.92
CA ASP A 666 -34.32 -34.07 -42.04
C ASP A 666 -35.24 -35.00 -41.22
N GLY A 667 -34.80 -35.30 -40.00
CA GLY A 667 -35.55 -36.12 -39.06
C GLY A 667 -34.90 -36.27 -37.69
N THR A 668 -34.20 -35.26 -37.17
CA THR A 668 -33.71 -35.27 -35.79
C THR A 668 -34.84 -34.85 -34.85
N GLY A 669 -35.59 -35.83 -34.35
CA GLY A 669 -36.42 -35.63 -33.16
C GLY A 669 -35.53 -35.12 -32.03
N SER A 670 -35.69 -33.86 -31.65
CA SER A 670 -34.93 -33.19 -30.60
C SER A 670 -35.00 -34.01 -29.31
N ALA A 671 -33.86 -34.50 -28.82
CA ALA A 671 -33.73 -34.98 -27.45
C ALA A 671 -34.12 -33.84 -26.49
N GLY A 672 -35.02 -34.12 -25.56
CA GLY A 672 -35.54 -33.13 -24.63
C GLY A 672 -34.74 -33.16 -23.33
N ALA A 673 -34.18 -32.03 -22.93
CA ALA A 673 -33.74 -31.79 -21.57
C ALA A 673 -34.89 -32.03 -20.57
N VAL A 674 -34.71 -32.93 -19.59
CA VAL A 674 -35.75 -33.22 -18.59
C VAL A 674 -35.21 -33.19 -17.16
N VAL A 675 -35.92 -32.42 -16.32
CA VAL A 675 -35.75 -32.37 -14.87
C VAL A 675 -36.96 -33.04 -14.23
N ARG A 676 -36.72 -33.88 -13.21
CA ARG A 676 -37.75 -34.62 -12.48
C ARG A 676 -37.56 -34.48 -10.98
N LEU A 677 -38.70 -34.49 -10.27
CA LEU A 677 -38.78 -34.61 -8.83
C LEU A 677 -39.28 -36.01 -8.50
N HIS A 678 -38.51 -36.74 -7.70
CA HIS A 678 -38.79 -38.11 -7.28
C HIS A 678 -39.12 -38.11 -5.79
N ASP A 679 -40.27 -38.67 -5.42
CA ASP A 679 -40.57 -38.95 -4.03
C ASP A 679 -39.93 -40.31 -3.66
N LEU A 680 -39.15 -40.31 -2.59
CA LEU A 680 -38.32 -41.45 -2.19
C LEU A 680 -39.13 -42.56 -1.50
N ASP A 681 -40.32 -42.25 -0.96
CA ASP A 681 -41.17 -43.23 -0.31
C ASP A 681 -41.99 -44.05 -1.32
N THR A 682 -42.33 -43.43 -2.46
CA THR A 682 -43.17 -44.01 -3.50
C THR A 682 -42.39 -44.43 -4.76
N GLY A 683 -41.20 -43.87 -4.98
CA GLY A 683 -40.42 -44.05 -6.21
C GLY A 683 -41.03 -43.37 -7.44
N GLU A 684 -42.16 -42.68 -7.28
CA GLU A 684 -42.88 -42.02 -8.37
C GLU A 684 -42.41 -40.57 -8.57
N SER A 685 -42.54 -40.07 -9.80
CA SER A 685 -42.28 -38.66 -10.09
C SER A 685 -43.43 -37.78 -9.58
N VAL A 686 -43.12 -36.82 -8.71
CA VAL A 686 -44.08 -35.97 -7.98
C VAL A 686 -44.70 -34.89 -8.86
N THR A 687 -43.98 -34.47 -9.90
CA THR A 687 -44.40 -33.40 -10.82
C THR A 687 -44.27 -33.84 -12.27
N ARG A 688 -45.00 -33.15 -13.16
CA ARG A 688 -44.75 -33.29 -14.60
C ARG A 688 -43.29 -32.92 -14.88
N PRO A 689 -42.59 -33.65 -15.76
CA PRO A 689 -41.22 -33.30 -16.11
C PRO A 689 -41.19 -31.86 -16.61
N LEU A 690 -40.16 -31.10 -16.22
CA LEU A 690 -39.98 -29.72 -16.68
C LEU A 690 -39.62 -29.77 -18.17
N THR A 691 -40.63 -29.81 -19.04
CA THR A 691 -40.48 -29.98 -20.49
C THR A 691 -40.73 -28.66 -21.20
N GLY A 692 -39.80 -28.25 -22.07
CA GLY A 692 -40.00 -27.07 -22.91
C GLY A 692 -38.79 -26.65 -23.74
N GLN A 693 -37.84 -27.53 -24.02
CA GLN A 693 -36.54 -27.16 -24.59
C GLN A 693 -36.08 -28.16 -25.63
N ALA A 694 -35.51 -27.63 -26.72
CA ALA A 694 -34.67 -28.37 -27.63
C ALA A 694 -33.22 -28.22 -27.15
N GLY A 695 -32.52 -29.31 -26.87
CA GLY A 695 -31.15 -29.27 -26.33
C GLY A 695 -30.89 -30.26 -25.18
N GLU A 696 -29.62 -30.61 -24.96
CA GLU A 696 -29.14 -31.56 -23.95
C GLU A 696 -28.73 -30.84 -22.64
N ILE A 697 -29.15 -31.32 -21.45
CA ILE A 697 -28.60 -30.80 -20.18
C ILE A 697 -27.24 -31.44 -19.93
N VAL A 698 -26.21 -30.62 -19.78
CA VAL A 698 -24.83 -31.08 -19.53
C VAL A 698 -24.45 -30.97 -18.05
N LEU A 699 -25.02 -29.99 -17.33
CA LEU A 699 -24.77 -29.77 -15.92
C LEU A 699 -25.97 -29.05 -15.28
N ALA A 700 -26.31 -29.39 -14.04
CA ALA A 700 -27.28 -28.62 -13.26
C ALA A 700 -26.89 -28.58 -11.77
N THR A 701 -27.37 -27.56 -11.07
CA THR A 701 -27.12 -27.32 -9.65
C THR A 701 -28.33 -26.66 -8.99
N LEU A 702 -28.60 -26.97 -7.73
CA LEU A 702 -29.67 -26.34 -6.94
C LEU A 702 -29.11 -25.20 -6.10
N ASN A 703 -29.94 -24.19 -5.86
CA ASN A 703 -29.62 -23.19 -4.85
C ASN A 703 -29.74 -23.79 -3.42
N PRO A 704 -29.18 -23.13 -2.39
CA PRO A 704 -29.04 -23.70 -1.06
C PRO A 704 -30.35 -24.12 -0.37
N ASP A 705 -31.46 -23.42 -0.65
CA ASP A 705 -32.79 -23.76 -0.15
C ASP A 705 -33.59 -24.69 -1.10
N ALA A 706 -32.95 -25.12 -2.19
CA ALA A 706 -33.48 -25.98 -3.24
C ALA A 706 -34.86 -25.52 -3.77
N THR A 707 -35.08 -24.21 -3.79
CA THR A 707 -36.23 -23.57 -4.42
C THR A 707 -35.99 -23.37 -5.91
N TRP A 708 -34.75 -23.15 -6.35
CA TRP A 708 -34.37 -22.93 -7.75
C TRP A 708 -33.37 -23.95 -8.26
N LEU A 709 -33.53 -24.32 -9.53
CA LEU A 709 -32.60 -25.16 -10.29
C LEU A 709 -31.97 -24.35 -11.42
N ALA A 710 -30.64 -24.29 -11.46
CA ALA A 710 -29.90 -23.82 -12.61
C ALA A 710 -29.42 -24.99 -13.47
N ALA A 711 -29.68 -24.98 -14.77
CA ALA A 711 -29.14 -25.97 -15.70
C ALA A 711 -28.51 -25.32 -16.94
N ALA A 712 -27.38 -25.87 -17.35
CA ALA A 712 -26.68 -25.53 -18.56
C ALA A 712 -27.18 -26.43 -19.71
N VAL A 713 -27.68 -25.82 -20.78
CA VAL A 713 -28.38 -26.50 -21.88
C VAL A 713 -27.63 -26.31 -23.20
N ASN A 714 -27.34 -27.40 -23.89
CA ASN A 714 -26.73 -27.43 -25.23
C ASN A 714 -27.67 -26.86 -26.29
N ASP A 715 -27.10 -26.11 -27.24
CA ASP A 715 -27.85 -25.69 -28.43
C ASP A 715 -28.10 -26.93 -29.33
N PRO A 716 -29.36 -27.25 -29.68
CA PRO A 716 -29.68 -28.38 -30.55
C PRO A 716 -29.10 -28.25 -31.97
N LEU A 717 -28.75 -27.05 -32.43
CA LEU A 717 -28.05 -26.81 -33.71
C LEU A 717 -26.52 -26.93 -33.58
N ARG A 718 -25.99 -26.95 -32.35
CA ARG A 718 -24.56 -27.06 -32.03
C ARG A 718 -24.36 -27.91 -30.76
N PRO A 719 -24.52 -29.25 -30.84
CA PRO A 719 -24.55 -30.14 -29.67
C PRO A 719 -23.24 -30.22 -28.86
N HIS A 720 -22.16 -29.57 -29.33
CA HIS A 720 -20.89 -29.46 -28.62
C HIS A 720 -20.61 -28.05 -28.10
N GLN A 721 -21.60 -27.15 -28.10
CA GLN A 721 -21.46 -25.77 -27.61
C GLN A 721 -22.61 -25.43 -26.64
N VAL A 722 -22.36 -25.60 -25.34
CA VAL A 722 -23.25 -25.14 -24.26
C VAL A 722 -23.04 -23.65 -24.04
N ARG A 723 -23.98 -22.82 -24.49
CA ARG A 723 -23.92 -21.35 -24.28
C ARG A 723 -24.97 -20.83 -23.32
N THR A 724 -25.99 -21.61 -22.98
CA THR A 724 -27.17 -21.06 -22.28
C THR A 724 -27.35 -21.68 -20.91
N VAL A 725 -27.55 -20.84 -19.90
CA VAL A 725 -27.96 -21.24 -18.55
C VAL A 725 -29.41 -20.81 -18.33
N ARG A 726 -30.22 -21.71 -17.75
CA ARG A 726 -31.64 -21.51 -17.46
C ARG A 726 -31.96 -21.82 -16.02
N LEU A 727 -33.00 -21.16 -15.51
CA LEU A 727 -33.44 -21.25 -14.12
C LEU A 727 -34.91 -21.65 -14.03
N TRP A 728 -35.21 -22.62 -13.17
CA TRP A 728 -36.56 -23.09 -12.90
C TRP A 728 -36.87 -23.02 -11.41
N ASP A 729 -38.12 -22.71 -11.11
CA ASP A 729 -38.66 -22.84 -9.77
C ASP A 729 -39.04 -24.30 -9.56
N VAL A 730 -38.46 -24.92 -8.54
CA VAL A 730 -38.62 -26.34 -8.22
C VAL A 730 -40.05 -26.65 -7.76
N GLY A 731 -40.74 -25.69 -7.14
CA GLY A 731 -42.10 -25.89 -6.61
C GLY A 731 -43.19 -25.87 -7.68
N SER A 732 -43.08 -24.93 -8.62
CA SER A 732 -44.06 -24.69 -9.68
C SER A 732 -43.68 -25.33 -11.02
N GLY A 733 -42.39 -25.54 -11.26
CA GLY A 733 -41.85 -26.02 -12.53
C GLY A 733 -41.78 -24.97 -13.63
N GLU A 734 -42.08 -23.71 -13.32
CA GLU A 734 -42.04 -22.60 -14.28
C GLU A 734 -40.63 -21.99 -14.34
N PRO A 735 -40.21 -21.42 -15.49
CA PRO A 735 -38.96 -20.68 -15.59
C PRO A 735 -39.01 -19.42 -14.70
N VAL A 736 -37.95 -19.19 -13.92
CA VAL A 736 -37.84 -18.05 -12.98
C VAL A 736 -37.43 -16.77 -13.70
N ALA A 737 -36.57 -16.90 -14.70
CA ALA A 737 -35.99 -15.81 -15.45
C ALA A 737 -35.74 -16.23 -16.91
N ASP A 738 -35.53 -15.24 -17.77
CA ASP A 738 -35.10 -15.49 -19.14
C ASP A 738 -33.72 -16.18 -19.18
N PRO A 739 -33.49 -17.11 -20.12
CA PRO A 739 -32.18 -17.71 -20.32
C PRO A 739 -31.12 -16.64 -20.56
N PHE A 740 -29.94 -16.79 -19.94
CA PHE A 740 -28.80 -15.95 -20.25
C PHE A 740 -27.71 -16.73 -21.00
N GLU A 741 -27.00 -16.02 -21.87
CA GLU A 741 -25.88 -16.58 -22.63
C GLU A 741 -24.57 -16.41 -21.85
N SER A 742 -23.96 -17.53 -21.47
CA SER A 742 -22.59 -17.57 -21.00
C SER A 742 -21.64 -17.34 -22.19
N PRO A 743 -20.57 -16.56 -22.01
CA PRO A 743 -19.51 -16.45 -23.00
C PRO A 743 -18.67 -17.74 -23.08
N CYS A 744 -18.80 -18.66 -22.11
CA CYS A 744 -18.22 -19.99 -22.24
C CYS A 744 -18.97 -20.75 -23.33
N GLU A 745 -18.24 -21.29 -24.30
CA GLU A 745 -18.83 -22.13 -25.35
C GLU A 745 -19.07 -23.55 -24.84
N GLU A 746 -18.35 -23.99 -23.81
CA GLU A 746 -18.64 -25.21 -23.06
C GLU A 746 -18.62 -24.91 -21.56
N ILE A 747 -19.72 -25.20 -20.86
CA ILE A 747 -19.82 -25.04 -19.41
C ILE A 747 -19.50 -26.38 -18.73
N TRP A 748 -18.52 -26.39 -17.84
CA TRP A 748 -18.06 -27.60 -17.15
C TRP A 748 -18.24 -27.55 -15.64
N ALA A 749 -18.39 -26.35 -15.05
CA ALA A 749 -18.52 -26.16 -13.62
C ALA A 749 -19.61 -25.12 -13.29
N MET A 750 -20.46 -25.40 -12.30
CA MET A 750 -21.47 -24.48 -11.79
C MET A 750 -21.69 -24.71 -10.29
N ALA A 751 -21.81 -23.64 -9.52
CA ALA A 751 -22.21 -23.70 -8.12
C ALA A 751 -22.96 -22.44 -7.71
N PHE A 752 -23.99 -22.57 -6.88
CA PHE A 752 -24.61 -21.42 -6.23
C PHE A 752 -23.77 -20.96 -5.04
N HIS A 753 -23.74 -19.65 -4.82
CA HIS A 753 -23.26 -19.08 -3.57
C HIS A 753 -24.20 -19.46 -2.41
N PRO A 754 -23.71 -19.61 -1.16
CA PRO A 754 -24.51 -20.04 -0.01
C PRO A 754 -25.71 -19.15 0.34
N ASP A 755 -25.71 -17.89 -0.10
CA ASP A 755 -26.86 -16.99 0.05
C ASP A 755 -27.95 -17.15 -1.04
N GLY A 756 -27.68 -17.98 -2.06
CA GLY A 756 -28.57 -18.23 -3.21
C GLY A 756 -28.68 -17.10 -4.23
N ARG A 757 -27.94 -15.99 -4.07
CA ARG A 757 -28.06 -14.79 -4.91
C ARG A 757 -27.06 -14.71 -6.06
N LEU A 758 -26.03 -15.54 -6.04
CA LEU A 758 -25.01 -15.59 -7.08
C LEU A 758 -24.82 -17.01 -7.60
N LEU A 759 -24.52 -17.14 -8.88
CA LEU A 759 -24.21 -18.39 -9.56
C LEU A 759 -22.84 -18.28 -10.22
N ALA A 760 -21.88 -19.11 -9.79
CA ALA A 760 -20.62 -19.30 -10.49
C ALA A 760 -20.82 -20.20 -11.70
N VAL A 761 -20.27 -19.79 -12.85
CA VAL A 761 -20.30 -20.53 -14.12
C VAL A 761 -18.88 -20.53 -14.70
N GLY A 762 -18.30 -21.72 -14.86
CA GLY A 762 -16.94 -21.91 -15.38
C GLY A 762 -16.89 -22.85 -16.60
N GLY A 763 -16.00 -22.55 -17.54
CA GLY A 763 -15.96 -23.28 -18.81
C GLY A 763 -14.86 -22.88 -19.79
N LYS A 764 -14.94 -23.44 -21.01
CA LYS A 764 -13.98 -23.25 -22.12
C LYS A 764 -14.49 -22.27 -23.16
N HIS A 765 -13.59 -21.44 -23.71
CA HIS A 765 -13.86 -20.55 -24.84
C HIS A 765 -12.95 -20.90 -26.04
N TRP A 766 -13.50 -21.47 -27.12
CA TRP A 766 -12.69 -22.11 -28.19
C TRP A 766 -11.94 -21.10 -29.07
N ARG A 767 -12.47 -19.88 -29.23
CA ARG A 767 -11.87 -18.84 -30.10
C ARG A 767 -10.52 -18.28 -29.62
N TYR A 768 -10.22 -18.40 -28.33
CA TYR A 768 -9.01 -17.83 -27.72
C TYR A 768 -8.15 -18.88 -27.00
N LEU A 769 -8.58 -20.14 -26.91
CA LEU A 769 -7.96 -21.19 -26.09
C LEU A 769 -7.88 -20.86 -24.57
N ASN A 770 -8.59 -19.82 -24.11
CA ASN A 770 -8.64 -19.40 -22.71
C ASN A 770 -9.85 -20.00 -21.98
N TYR A 771 -9.70 -20.20 -20.68
CA TYR A 771 -10.74 -20.69 -19.77
C TYR A 771 -11.28 -19.53 -18.94
N ARG A 772 -12.59 -19.55 -18.65
CA ARG A 772 -13.25 -18.44 -17.95
C ARG A 772 -14.08 -18.95 -16.79
N LEU A 773 -14.02 -18.22 -15.68
CA LEU A 773 -14.94 -18.34 -14.56
C LEU A 773 -15.67 -17.01 -14.41
N GLN A 774 -16.99 -17.04 -14.27
CA GLN A 774 -17.81 -15.83 -14.12
C GLN A 774 -18.89 -16.00 -13.06
N LEU A 775 -19.21 -14.90 -12.38
CA LEU A 775 -20.30 -14.83 -11.40
C LEU A 775 -21.50 -14.11 -12.03
N TRP A 776 -22.66 -14.74 -11.90
CA TRP A 776 -23.92 -14.28 -12.46
C TRP A 776 -24.92 -14.01 -11.37
N ASP A 777 -25.67 -12.92 -11.52
CA ASP A 777 -26.96 -12.79 -10.85
C ASP A 777 -27.97 -13.68 -11.61
N PRO A 778 -28.50 -14.74 -10.99
CA PRO A 778 -29.39 -15.68 -11.63
C PRO A 778 -30.73 -15.03 -12.02
N VAL A 779 -31.21 -14.03 -11.29
CA VAL A 779 -32.53 -13.42 -11.55
C VAL A 779 -32.45 -12.44 -12.72
N THR A 780 -31.40 -11.63 -12.77
CA THR A 780 -31.25 -10.58 -13.78
C THR A 780 -30.53 -11.05 -15.04
N GLY A 781 -29.87 -12.21 -15.00
CA GLY A 781 -29.06 -12.71 -16.11
C GLY A 781 -27.86 -11.81 -16.43
N SER A 782 -27.48 -10.92 -15.51
CA SER A 782 -26.34 -10.02 -15.67
C SER A 782 -25.11 -10.66 -15.07
N HIS A 783 -24.03 -10.73 -15.85
CA HIS A 783 -22.72 -11.11 -15.33
C HIS A 783 -22.13 -9.91 -14.59
N GLN A 784 -21.61 -10.12 -13.38
CA GLN A 784 -20.94 -9.07 -12.66
C GLN A 784 -19.51 -8.91 -13.19
N ALA A 785 -19.24 -7.83 -13.92
CA ALA A 785 -17.89 -7.42 -14.37
C ALA A 785 -16.93 -7.04 -13.22
N LEU A 786 -17.35 -7.27 -11.97
CA LEU A 786 -16.79 -6.74 -10.73
C LEU A 786 -15.63 -7.58 -10.15
N TYR A 787 -15.33 -8.75 -10.72
CA TYR A 787 -14.24 -9.62 -10.29
C TYR A 787 -13.22 -9.76 -11.43
N SER A 788 -12.44 -8.70 -11.68
CA SER A 788 -11.50 -8.58 -12.81
C SER A 788 -10.41 -9.67 -12.86
N GLY A 789 -10.17 -10.40 -11.76
CA GLY A 789 -9.21 -11.51 -11.70
C GLY A 789 -9.71 -12.88 -12.18
N LEU A 790 -11.03 -13.04 -12.41
CA LEU A 790 -11.61 -14.31 -12.85
C LEU A 790 -11.64 -14.48 -14.40
N TYR A 791 -11.29 -13.43 -15.15
CA TYR A 791 -11.59 -13.29 -16.57
C TYR A 791 -10.60 -13.93 -17.55
N ASP A 792 -9.38 -14.25 -17.12
CA ASP A 792 -8.37 -14.95 -17.93
C ASP A 792 -7.65 -16.00 -17.05
N GLN A 793 -8.34 -17.12 -16.81
CA GLN A 793 -7.66 -18.28 -16.25
C GLN A 793 -6.75 -18.87 -17.34
N PRO A 794 -5.46 -19.11 -17.06
CA PRO A 794 -4.59 -19.78 -18.01
C PRO A 794 -5.09 -21.20 -18.33
N ASP A 795 -5.88 -21.84 -17.44
CA ASP A 795 -6.13 -23.28 -17.48
C ASP A 795 -7.59 -23.72 -17.15
N HIS A 796 -7.88 -24.99 -17.47
CA HIS A 796 -9.21 -25.59 -17.55
C HIS A 796 -9.99 -25.69 -16.21
N VAL A 797 -10.91 -24.77 -15.91
CA VAL A 797 -11.82 -24.88 -14.75
C VAL A 797 -12.77 -26.07 -14.91
N ARG A 798 -12.54 -27.15 -14.13
CA ARG A 798 -13.31 -28.39 -14.20
C ARG A 798 -14.36 -28.52 -13.10
N THR A 799 -14.09 -27.95 -11.93
CA THR A 799 -14.98 -27.99 -10.76
C THR A 799 -14.85 -26.71 -9.96
N VAL A 800 -15.93 -26.32 -9.29
CA VAL A 800 -16.01 -25.09 -8.49
C VAL A 800 -16.84 -25.34 -7.23
N ALA A 801 -16.42 -24.77 -6.11
CA ALA A 801 -17.16 -24.83 -4.84
C ALA A 801 -17.03 -23.52 -4.06
N PHE A 802 -18.15 -23.00 -3.55
CA PHE A 802 -18.11 -21.89 -2.61
C PHE A 802 -17.81 -22.42 -1.21
N HIS A 803 -17.02 -21.65 -0.47
CA HIS A 803 -16.88 -21.78 0.97
C HIS A 803 -18.25 -21.53 1.64
N PRO A 804 -18.64 -22.26 2.70
CA PRO A 804 -19.94 -22.10 3.36
C PRO A 804 -20.18 -20.68 3.88
N GLY A 805 -19.13 -20.01 4.36
CA GLY A 805 -19.16 -18.58 4.71
C GLY A 805 -19.24 -17.60 3.53
N GLY A 806 -19.36 -18.05 2.27
CA GLY A 806 -19.62 -17.23 1.08
C GLY A 806 -18.48 -16.35 0.55
N HIS A 807 -17.41 -16.17 1.32
CA HIS A 807 -16.33 -15.24 1.04
C HIS A 807 -15.14 -15.85 0.26
N VAL A 808 -15.18 -17.14 -0.08
CA VAL A 808 -14.14 -17.81 -0.88
C VAL A 808 -14.78 -18.74 -1.91
N LEU A 809 -14.20 -18.80 -3.10
CA LEU A 809 -14.54 -19.72 -4.19
C LEU A 809 -13.31 -20.56 -4.52
N ALA A 810 -13.40 -21.88 -4.44
CA ALA A 810 -12.34 -22.78 -4.88
C ALA A 810 -12.61 -23.28 -6.30
N THR A 811 -11.57 -23.36 -7.12
CA THR A 811 -11.60 -23.93 -8.47
C THR A 811 -10.56 -25.03 -8.64
N GLY A 812 -10.95 -26.14 -9.25
CA GLY A 812 -10.06 -27.24 -9.62
C GLY A 812 -9.84 -27.32 -11.12
N SER A 813 -8.59 -27.61 -11.52
CA SER A 813 -8.16 -27.69 -12.93
C SER A 813 -7.94 -29.12 -13.42
N HIS A 814 -8.11 -29.34 -14.73
CA HIS A 814 -7.87 -30.62 -15.41
C HIS A 814 -6.42 -30.81 -15.88
N PHE A 815 -5.65 -29.74 -16.10
CA PHE A 815 -4.29 -29.81 -16.66
C PHE A 815 -3.21 -29.29 -15.72
N ASP A 816 -3.56 -28.28 -14.95
CA ASP A 816 -2.69 -27.77 -13.91
C ASP A 816 -3.00 -28.52 -12.63
N THR A 817 -1.98 -29.05 -11.98
CA THR A 817 -2.16 -29.84 -10.76
C THR A 817 -2.44 -28.95 -9.56
N ASP A 818 -3.17 -27.84 -9.72
CA ASP A 818 -3.35 -26.82 -8.70
C ASP A 818 -4.85 -26.61 -8.39
N VAL A 819 -5.16 -26.44 -7.11
CA VAL A 819 -6.44 -25.92 -6.65
C VAL A 819 -6.26 -24.45 -6.30
N GLN A 820 -7.04 -23.59 -6.94
CA GLN A 820 -6.96 -22.15 -6.75
C GLN A 820 -8.12 -21.69 -5.87
N GLN A 821 -7.83 -20.88 -4.86
CA GLN A 821 -8.84 -20.24 -4.02
C GLN A 821 -8.91 -18.74 -4.30
N TRP A 822 -10.12 -18.27 -4.55
CA TRP A 822 -10.47 -16.90 -4.88
C TRP A 822 -11.26 -16.30 -3.74
N THR A 823 -10.77 -15.23 -3.14
CA THR A 823 -11.54 -14.53 -2.11
C THR A 823 -12.60 -13.66 -2.77
N LEU A 824 -13.86 -13.91 -2.43
CA LEU A 824 -15.02 -13.16 -2.87
C LEU A 824 -15.19 -11.97 -1.94
N VAL A 825 -14.77 -10.84 -2.47
CA VAL A 825 -14.78 -9.57 -1.77
C VAL A 825 -16.18 -8.95 -1.83
N ALA A 826 -16.59 -8.30 -0.73
CA ALA A 826 -17.86 -7.56 -0.64
C ALA A 826 -18.08 -6.68 -1.87
N ALA A 827 -19.32 -6.61 -2.35
CA ALA A 827 -19.67 -5.76 -3.48
C ALA A 827 -20.02 -4.34 -2.98
N PRO A 828 -19.62 -3.30 -3.71
CA PRO A 828 -20.02 -1.93 -3.40
C PRO A 828 -21.54 -1.78 -3.50
N VAL A 829 -22.13 -0.93 -2.65
CA VAL A 829 -23.56 -0.67 -2.64
C VAL A 829 -23.91 0.22 -3.83
N GLY A 830 -24.72 -0.33 -4.75
CA GLY A 830 -25.24 0.42 -5.89
C GLY A 830 -24.18 0.76 -6.95
N ALA A 831 -24.56 1.62 -7.89
CA ALA A 831 -23.64 2.14 -8.90
C ALA A 831 -22.62 3.09 -8.25
N PRO A 832 -21.41 3.25 -8.82
CA PRO A 832 -20.47 4.28 -8.39
C PRO A 832 -21.15 5.64 -8.32
N LEU A 833 -20.93 6.38 -7.23
CA LEU A 833 -21.47 7.74 -7.08
C LEU A 833 -20.88 8.68 -8.13
N VAL A 834 -19.66 8.41 -8.59
CA VAL A 834 -18.95 9.23 -9.57
C VAL A 834 -18.27 8.32 -10.60
N HIS A 835 -18.45 8.62 -11.88
CA HIS A 835 -17.70 8.07 -13.01
C HIS A 835 -17.29 9.22 -13.94
N HIS A 836 -16.35 10.02 -13.46
CA HIS A 836 -15.67 11.05 -14.25
C HIS A 836 -14.20 10.66 -14.22
N GLY A 837 -13.53 10.60 -15.36
CA GLY A 837 -12.12 10.15 -15.45
C GLY A 837 -11.11 11.12 -14.83
N GLU A 838 -11.47 11.74 -13.71
CA GLU A 838 -10.77 12.80 -13.00
C GLU A 838 -10.73 12.42 -11.50
N SER A 839 -9.53 12.43 -10.90
CA SER A 839 -9.25 11.95 -9.55
C SER A 839 -10.13 12.58 -8.47
N VAL A 840 -10.54 11.81 -7.46
CA VAL A 840 -11.18 12.33 -6.24
C VAL A 840 -10.11 12.64 -5.20
N ARG A 841 -10.08 13.87 -4.69
CA ARG A 841 -9.05 14.36 -3.76
C ARG A 841 -9.43 14.30 -2.29
N GLY A 842 -10.73 14.29 -1.98
CA GLY A 842 -11.20 14.26 -0.61
C GLY A 842 -12.66 13.85 -0.47
N LEU A 843 -12.93 13.09 0.58
CA LEU A 843 -14.27 12.69 1.03
C LEU A 843 -14.48 13.16 2.48
N ALA A 844 -15.68 13.65 2.78
CA ALA A 844 -16.09 13.96 4.15
C ALA A 844 -17.58 13.67 4.36
N PHE A 845 -17.91 12.90 5.40
CA PHE A 845 -19.29 12.79 5.86
C PHE A 845 -19.66 13.98 6.73
N HIS A 846 -20.89 14.47 6.56
CA HIS A 846 -21.48 15.40 7.50
C HIS A 846 -21.71 14.71 8.87
N PRO A 847 -21.61 15.42 10.01
CA PRO A 847 -21.72 14.80 11.34
C PRO A 847 -23.02 14.05 11.64
N ASP A 848 -24.13 14.38 10.95
CA ASP A 848 -25.39 13.64 11.05
C ASP A 848 -25.48 12.42 10.13
N GLY A 849 -24.54 12.27 9.19
CA GLY A 849 -24.48 11.15 8.26
C GLY A 849 -25.36 11.25 7.01
N HIS A 850 -26.20 12.28 6.88
CA HIS A 850 -27.14 12.42 5.76
C HIS A 850 -26.53 13.05 4.50
N LEU A 851 -25.28 13.54 4.58
CA LEU A 851 -24.57 14.12 3.44
C LEU A 851 -23.14 13.59 3.37
N LEU A 852 -22.70 13.30 2.16
CA LEU A 852 -21.32 13.01 1.80
C LEU A 852 -20.83 14.08 0.83
N ALA A 853 -19.76 14.78 1.19
CA ALA A 853 -19.05 15.70 0.31
C ALA A 853 -17.89 14.98 -0.39
N ALA A 854 -17.75 15.20 -1.68
CA ALA A 854 -16.63 14.72 -2.50
C ALA A 854 -16.02 15.87 -3.31
N VAL A 855 -14.70 15.95 -3.33
CA VAL A 855 -13.93 16.92 -4.14
C VAL A 855 -13.29 16.18 -5.32
N ILE A 856 -13.60 16.62 -6.55
CA ILE A 856 -13.14 16.00 -7.79
C ILE A 856 -12.12 16.94 -8.48
N ASP A 857 -11.10 16.40 -9.14
CA ASP A 857 -10.04 17.12 -9.90
C ASP A 857 -10.61 18.11 -10.93
N SER A 858 -11.84 17.85 -11.38
CA SER A 858 -12.69 18.72 -12.21
C SER A 858 -13.11 20.02 -11.54
N ARG A 859 -12.62 20.28 -10.32
CA ARG A 859 -12.69 21.58 -9.63
C ARG A 859 -14.09 21.87 -9.08
N THR A 860 -14.83 20.82 -8.68
CA THR A 860 -16.21 20.93 -8.16
C THR A 860 -16.39 20.11 -6.89
N VAL A 861 -17.07 20.68 -5.89
CA VAL A 861 -17.55 19.95 -4.71
C VAL A 861 -18.93 19.37 -5.01
N TRP A 862 -19.09 18.07 -4.82
CA TRP A 862 -20.38 17.39 -4.94
C TRP A 862 -20.89 16.97 -3.57
N LEU A 863 -22.18 17.19 -3.34
CA LEU A 863 -22.89 16.70 -2.16
C LEU A 863 -23.82 15.57 -2.58
N TRP A 864 -23.77 14.48 -1.84
CA TRP A 864 -24.56 13.28 -2.08
C TRP A 864 -25.35 12.92 -0.85
N ASP A 865 -26.55 12.41 -1.05
CA ASP A 865 -27.27 11.69 -0.01
C ASP A 865 -26.81 10.21 -0.05
N PRO A 866 -26.07 9.73 0.96
CA PRO A 866 -25.54 8.37 0.99
C PRO A 866 -26.64 7.30 1.12
N ALA A 867 -27.85 7.64 1.57
CA ALA A 867 -28.96 6.70 1.65
C ALA A 867 -29.59 6.42 0.28
N THR A 868 -29.59 7.41 -0.61
CA THR A 868 -30.22 7.31 -1.94
C THR A 868 -29.21 7.20 -3.08
N GLY A 869 -27.94 7.56 -2.84
CA GLY A 869 -26.91 7.67 -3.86
C GLY A 869 -27.16 8.80 -4.86
N ALA A 870 -28.07 9.73 -4.55
CA ALA A 870 -28.45 10.83 -5.42
C ALA A 870 -27.67 12.11 -5.09
N PRO A 871 -27.30 12.92 -6.10
CA PRO A 871 -26.66 14.21 -5.87
C PRO A 871 -27.69 15.20 -5.30
N VAL A 872 -27.28 15.98 -4.31
CA VAL A 872 -28.09 17.04 -3.70
C VAL A 872 -27.74 18.37 -4.37
N THR A 873 -28.73 19.06 -4.94
CA THR A 873 -28.52 20.33 -5.67
C THR A 873 -28.08 21.46 -4.74
N VAL A 874 -26.79 21.81 -4.81
CA VAL A 874 -26.19 23.03 -4.24
C VAL A 874 -25.27 23.65 -5.31
N PRO A 875 -25.20 24.98 -5.49
CA PRO A 875 -24.46 25.56 -6.60
C PRO A 875 -22.94 25.33 -6.44
N PRO A 876 -22.23 25.07 -7.55
CA PRO A 876 -20.79 24.88 -7.54
C PRO A 876 -20.12 26.22 -7.23
N VAL A 877 -19.26 26.24 -6.21
CA VAL A 877 -18.40 27.39 -5.94
C VAL A 877 -16.98 26.91 -6.17
N GLY A 878 -16.36 27.29 -7.29
CA GLY A 878 -14.90 27.34 -7.48
C GLY A 878 -14.05 26.05 -7.33
N ARG A 879 -12.76 26.21 -7.64
CA ARG A 879 -11.75 25.15 -7.74
C ARG A 879 -11.31 24.59 -6.39
N ALA A 880 -12.04 23.60 -5.87
CA ALA A 880 -11.80 23.03 -4.54
C ALA A 880 -10.73 21.91 -4.55
N GLU A 881 -9.88 21.89 -3.52
CA GLU A 881 -8.79 20.91 -3.30
C GLU A 881 -9.04 20.06 -2.05
N ALA A 882 -9.78 20.58 -1.07
CA ALA A 882 -10.14 19.87 0.15
C ALA A 882 -11.49 20.38 0.70
N VAL A 883 -12.19 19.51 1.42
CA VAL A 883 -13.48 19.80 2.06
C VAL A 883 -13.53 19.22 3.46
N ALA A 884 -14.13 19.95 4.40
CA ALA A 884 -14.36 19.47 5.75
C ALA A 884 -15.65 20.06 6.30
N PHE A 885 -16.45 19.22 6.98
CA PHE A 885 -17.60 19.70 7.73
C PHE A 885 -17.17 20.13 9.13
N HIS A 886 -17.71 21.25 9.59
CA HIS A 886 -17.60 21.65 10.97
C HIS A 886 -18.34 20.64 11.87
N PRO A 887 -17.82 20.30 13.07
CA PRO A 887 -18.42 19.29 13.95
C PRO A 887 -19.88 19.57 14.34
N GLY A 888 -20.27 20.84 14.40
CA GLY A 888 -21.65 21.27 14.63
C GLY A 888 -22.58 21.16 13.40
N GLY A 889 -22.10 20.64 12.27
CA GLY A 889 -22.86 20.35 11.05
C GLY A 889 -23.27 21.55 10.19
N ARG A 890 -23.36 22.75 10.76
CA ARG A 890 -23.88 23.91 10.03
C ARG A 890 -22.91 24.54 9.02
N VAL A 891 -21.60 24.36 9.20
CA VAL A 891 -20.56 25.06 8.43
C VAL A 891 -19.77 24.06 7.58
N LEU A 892 -19.53 24.42 6.32
CA LEU A 892 -18.64 23.71 5.40
C LEU A 892 -17.39 24.57 5.17
N ALA A 893 -16.20 24.01 5.42
CA ALA A 893 -14.95 24.59 4.95
C ALA A 893 -14.59 23.95 3.61
N THR A 894 -14.34 24.79 2.62
CA THR A 894 -13.85 24.36 1.32
C THR A 894 -12.57 25.11 1.02
N ALA A 895 -11.49 24.37 0.78
CA ALA A 895 -10.22 24.94 0.38
C ALA A 895 -10.16 24.99 -1.15
N TYR A 896 -9.79 26.14 -1.67
CA TYR A 896 -9.64 26.42 -3.09
C TYR A 896 -8.17 26.68 -3.38
N SER A 897 -7.64 26.11 -4.46
CA SER A 897 -6.39 26.61 -5.05
C SER A 897 -6.68 27.03 -6.48
N ASP A 898 -6.50 28.31 -6.76
CA ASP A 898 -6.61 28.84 -8.12
C ASP A 898 -5.33 29.54 -8.55
N GLU A 899 -5.27 29.88 -9.83
CA GLU A 899 -5.45 31.23 -10.40
C GLU A 899 -4.61 32.32 -9.69
N THR A 900 -4.96 32.57 -8.46
CA THR A 900 -4.68 33.83 -7.81
C THR A 900 -4.19 33.62 -6.40
N GLY A 901 -4.32 32.42 -5.81
CA GLY A 901 -3.85 32.05 -4.48
C GLY A 901 -4.60 30.83 -3.94
N GLY A 902 -4.07 30.19 -2.90
CA GLY A 902 -4.90 29.31 -2.09
C GLY A 902 -5.84 30.16 -1.21
N THR A 903 -7.10 29.78 -1.11
CA THR A 903 -8.04 30.38 -0.14
C THR A 903 -8.90 29.30 0.50
N VAL A 904 -9.30 29.48 1.75
CA VAL A 904 -10.30 28.62 2.37
C VAL A 904 -11.55 29.45 2.61
N ARG A 905 -12.72 28.99 2.15
CA ARG A 905 -14.00 29.65 2.45
C ARG A 905 -14.81 28.82 3.42
N LEU A 906 -15.46 29.50 4.35
CA LEU A 906 -16.47 28.96 5.23
C LEU A 906 -17.84 29.27 4.63
N SER A 907 -18.74 28.29 4.57
CA SER A 907 -20.10 28.46 4.04
C SER A 907 -21.12 27.87 4.99
N ASP A 908 -22.23 28.58 5.18
CA ASP A 908 -23.38 28.07 5.94
C ASP A 908 -24.18 27.11 5.04
N LEU A 909 -24.37 25.87 5.48
CA LEU A 909 -25.06 24.83 4.70
C LEU A 909 -26.57 25.02 4.61
N VAL A 910 -27.16 25.81 5.50
CA VAL A 910 -28.61 26.09 5.52
C VAL A 910 -28.93 27.25 4.57
N THR A 911 -28.12 28.30 4.58
CA THR A 911 -28.36 29.49 3.74
C THR A 911 -27.62 29.44 2.41
N GLY A 912 -26.53 28.67 2.31
CA GLY A 912 -25.63 28.66 1.16
C GLY A 912 -24.70 29.88 1.06
N GLU A 913 -24.78 30.80 2.03
CA GLU A 913 -24.01 32.04 2.02
C GLU A 913 -22.61 31.84 2.65
N PRO A 914 -21.57 32.56 2.16
CA PRO A 914 -20.25 32.55 2.78
C PRO A 914 -20.29 33.21 4.17
N ILE A 915 -19.50 32.65 5.09
CA ILE A 915 -19.30 33.16 6.46
C ILE A 915 -17.95 33.88 6.51
N GLY A 916 -17.98 35.19 6.73
CA GLY A 916 -16.76 36.01 6.80
C GLY A 916 -16.04 36.19 5.46
N ALA A 917 -14.85 36.79 5.52
CA ALA A 917 -13.99 36.92 4.35
C ALA A 917 -13.24 35.60 4.06
N PRO A 918 -12.82 35.34 2.81
CA PRO A 918 -11.99 34.18 2.49
C PRO A 918 -10.70 34.17 3.32
N LEU A 919 -10.37 33.02 3.90
CA LEU A 919 -9.14 32.81 4.66
C LEU A 919 -7.98 32.71 3.66
N ALA A 920 -7.26 33.83 3.50
CA ALA A 920 -6.22 34.01 2.49
C ALA A 920 -4.81 33.93 3.08
N GLY A 921 -3.79 33.70 2.25
CA GLY A 921 -2.38 33.59 2.68
C GLY A 921 -1.68 32.30 2.22
N HIS A 922 -2.42 31.40 1.59
CA HIS A 922 -1.94 30.15 1.03
C HIS A 922 -1.28 30.32 -0.35
N VAL A 923 -0.28 29.50 -0.63
CA VAL A 923 0.50 29.52 -1.87
C VAL A 923 -0.36 29.03 -3.05
N PRO A 924 -0.41 29.79 -4.17
CA PRO A 924 -1.12 29.34 -5.38
C PRO A 924 -0.55 28.03 -5.94
N HIS A 925 -1.41 27.22 -6.57
CA HIS A 925 -1.08 25.89 -7.12
C HIS A 925 -0.63 24.80 -6.14
N VAL A 926 -0.71 25.06 -4.84
CA VAL A 926 -0.39 24.07 -3.83
C VAL A 926 -1.70 23.50 -3.26
N SER A 927 -1.79 22.18 -3.11
CA SER A 927 -2.94 21.56 -2.48
C SER A 927 -3.02 21.97 -1.01
N VAL A 928 -4.16 22.53 -0.61
CA VAL A 928 -4.40 22.93 0.78
C VAL A 928 -4.93 21.73 1.57
N ARG A 929 -4.47 21.55 2.81
CA ARG A 929 -5.06 20.60 3.78
C ARG A 929 -5.80 21.39 4.85
N ILE A 930 -6.96 20.87 5.26
CA ILE A 930 -7.83 21.49 6.25
C ILE A 930 -8.25 20.48 7.30
N ALA A 931 -8.34 20.92 8.56
CA ALA A 931 -8.85 20.10 9.66
C ALA A 931 -9.56 21.00 10.69
N PHE A 932 -10.81 20.67 11.02
CA PHE A 932 -11.51 21.32 12.13
C PHE A 932 -11.09 20.72 13.46
N GLN A 933 -10.97 21.58 14.47
CA GLN A 933 -10.91 21.14 15.85
C GLN A 933 -12.25 20.48 16.22
N PRO A 934 -12.26 19.33 16.93
CA PRO A 934 -13.49 18.65 17.37
C PRO A 934 -14.49 19.55 18.12
N GLY A 935 -14.01 20.55 18.86
CA GLY A 935 -14.84 21.56 19.53
C GLY A 935 -15.39 22.66 18.62
N GLY A 936 -15.04 22.66 17.33
CA GLY A 936 -15.56 23.55 16.30
C GLY A 936 -14.93 24.94 16.23
N ARG A 937 -14.30 25.39 17.32
CA ARG A 937 -13.79 26.77 17.42
C ARG A 937 -12.64 27.09 16.45
N LEU A 938 -11.72 26.16 16.23
CA LEU A 938 -10.54 26.38 15.38
C LEU A 938 -10.60 25.58 14.09
N LEU A 939 -10.11 26.17 13.02
CA LEU A 939 -9.79 25.53 11.75
C LEU A 939 -8.28 25.63 11.51
N ALA A 940 -7.62 24.50 11.30
CA ALA A 940 -6.22 24.45 10.87
C ALA A 940 -6.15 24.30 9.35
N THR A 941 -5.28 25.09 8.70
CA THR A 941 -5.05 25.03 7.25
C THR A 941 -3.54 25.02 6.97
N THR A 942 -3.12 24.38 5.87
CA THR A 942 -1.70 24.38 5.45
C THR A 942 -1.55 24.06 3.97
N ASP A 943 -0.41 24.41 3.40
CA ASP A 943 -0.06 24.18 1.99
C ASP A 943 0.81 22.93 1.88
N LEU A 944 0.44 22.00 0.99
CA LEU A 944 1.20 20.79 0.68
C LEU A 944 2.35 21.08 -0.30
N ILE A 945 3.41 21.74 0.15
CA ILE A 945 4.56 22.06 -0.71
C ILE A 945 5.53 20.86 -0.73
N TRP A 946 6.21 20.62 -1.86
CA TRP A 946 7.24 19.58 -1.96
C TRP A 946 8.52 19.94 -1.16
N ALA A 947 9.33 18.92 -0.90
CA ALA A 947 10.37 18.90 0.14
C ALA A 947 11.54 19.88 -0.09
N ASP A 948 11.48 21.07 0.53
CA ASP A 948 12.56 22.08 0.64
C ASP A 948 12.06 23.42 1.24
N HIS A 949 10.74 23.60 1.36
CA HIS A 949 10.12 24.77 1.98
C HIS A 949 9.81 24.57 3.48
N ILE A 950 9.85 25.66 4.26
CA ILE A 950 9.17 25.72 5.57
C ILE A 950 7.69 25.97 5.27
N ASP A 951 6.84 25.04 5.68
CA ASP A 951 5.40 25.24 5.60
C ASP A 951 4.88 25.85 6.89
N ILE A 952 3.74 26.55 6.80
CA ILE A 952 3.07 27.13 7.95
C ILE A 952 1.75 26.39 8.12
N VAL A 953 1.43 26.04 9.36
CA VAL A 953 0.05 25.70 9.72
C VAL A 953 -0.62 26.95 10.23
N TRP A 954 -1.61 27.46 9.51
CA TRP A 954 -2.43 28.57 9.93
C TRP A 954 -3.60 28.09 10.78
N LEU A 955 -3.89 28.80 11.87
CA LEU A 955 -5.00 28.54 12.77
C LEU A 955 -5.98 29.70 12.69
N TRP A 956 -7.24 29.39 12.39
CA TRP A 956 -8.30 30.37 12.20
C TRP A 956 -9.41 30.15 13.23
N ASP A 957 -9.95 31.23 13.78
CA ASP A 957 -11.15 31.17 14.60
C ASP A 957 -12.36 31.10 13.65
N VAL A 958 -13.18 30.07 13.81
CA VAL A 958 -14.28 29.75 12.88
C VAL A 958 -15.44 30.73 13.04
N ASP A 959 -15.64 31.28 14.24
CA ASP A 959 -16.75 32.20 14.52
C ASP A 959 -16.45 33.60 13.97
N THR A 960 -15.19 34.05 14.04
CA THR A 960 -14.78 35.38 13.57
C THR A 960 -14.19 35.39 12.15
N GLY A 961 -13.66 34.26 11.68
CA GLY A 961 -12.89 34.16 10.43
C GLY A 961 -11.50 34.79 10.52
N GLU A 962 -11.03 35.15 11.71
CA GLU A 962 -9.73 35.80 11.90
C GLU A 962 -8.61 34.78 12.11
N LEU A 963 -7.41 35.12 11.63
CA LEU A 963 -6.20 34.35 11.90
C LEU A 963 -5.84 34.47 13.39
N VAL A 964 -5.82 33.34 14.08
CA VAL A 964 -5.42 33.23 15.49
C VAL A 964 -3.90 33.16 15.60
N ASP A 965 -3.27 32.26 14.84
CA ASP A 965 -1.81 32.06 14.87
C ASP A 965 -1.29 31.33 13.61
N GLY A 966 0.02 31.33 13.42
CA GLY A 966 0.72 30.60 12.36
C GLY A 966 1.92 29.84 12.91
N LEU A 967 1.90 28.51 12.82
CA LEU A 967 2.96 27.63 13.32
C LEU A 967 3.94 27.28 12.20
N PRO A 968 5.18 27.80 12.21
CA PRO A 968 6.19 27.45 11.21
C PRO A 968 6.71 26.03 11.44
N MET A 969 6.67 25.19 10.40
CA MET A 969 7.16 23.82 10.42
C MET A 969 8.48 23.69 9.69
N SER A 970 9.29 22.73 10.14
CA SER A 970 10.69 22.67 9.79
C SER A 970 10.94 22.09 8.39
N ARG A 971 9.95 21.42 7.80
CA ARG A 971 9.98 20.76 6.49
C ARG A 971 8.58 20.80 5.85
N GLY A 972 8.49 20.34 4.60
CA GLY A 972 7.21 20.22 3.88
C GLY A 972 6.19 19.41 4.68
N ILE A 973 4.97 19.92 4.81
CA ILE A 973 3.88 19.28 5.58
C ILE A 973 3.05 18.42 4.66
N ARG A 974 2.82 17.17 5.05
CA ARG A 974 2.00 16.21 4.29
C ARG A 974 0.54 16.18 4.72
N LYS A 975 0.31 16.18 6.03
CA LYS A 975 -1.03 16.00 6.60
C LYS A 975 -1.12 16.62 7.99
N ILE A 976 -2.29 17.18 8.29
CA ILE A 976 -2.65 17.75 9.59
C ILE A 976 -3.91 17.06 10.11
N THR A 977 -3.98 16.80 11.41
CA THR A 977 -5.18 16.24 12.04
C THR A 977 -5.25 16.62 13.52
N PHE A 978 -6.43 16.98 14.00
CA PHE A 978 -6.63 17.26 15.41
C PHE A 978 -6.80 15.97 16.21
N HIS A 979 -6.21 15.95 17.41
CA HIS A 979 -6.51 14.94 18.41
C HIS A 979 -8.00 15.02 18.80
N PRO A 980 -8.71 13.90 19.03
CA PRO A 980 -10.15 13.88 19.32
C PRO A 980 -10.57 14.72 20.53
N GLY A 981 -9.71 14.78 21.55
CA GLY A 981 -9.88 15.67 22.70
C GLY A 981 -9.75 17.18 22.41
N GLY A 982 -9.48 17.57 21.17
CA GLY A 982 -9.46 18.95 20.68
C GLY A 982 -8.26 19.80 21.07
N ARG A 983 -7.48 19.38 22.07
CA ARG A 983 -6.35 20.16 22.56
C ARG A 983 -5.14 20.14 21.63
N TRP A 984 -4.85 19.03 20.97
CA TRP A 984 -3.57 18.85 20.27
C TRP A 984 -3.78 18.75 18.77
N LEU A 985 -2.82 19.27 18.00
CA LEU A 985 -2.75 19.15 16.56
C LEU A 985 -1.55 18.30 16.17
N ALA A 986 -1.79 17.20 15.45
CA ALA A 986 -0.73 16.42 14.81
C ALA A 986 -0.41 16.98 13.43
N VAL A 987 0.88 17.12 13.15
CA VAL A 987 1.43 17.57 11.87
C VAL A 987 2.45 16.54 11.40
N THR A 988 2.30 16.02 10.19
CA THR A 988 3.26 15.09 9.58
C THR A 988 4.13 15.82 8.56
N GLU A 989 5.44 15.70 8.72
CA GLU A 989 6.48 16.27 7.86
C GLU A 989 6.95 15.26 6.79
N ASP A 990 7.54 15.75 5.71
CA ASP A 990 8.05 14.98 4.56
C ASP A 990 9.03 13.85 4.92
N ASP A 991 9.76 13.99 6.02
CA ASP A 991 10.74 13.01 6.48
C ASP A 991 10.14 11.90 7.35
N GLY A 992 8.80 11.87 7.47
CA GLY A 992 8.07 10.93 8.30
C GLY A 992 8.00 11.32 9.77
N THR A 993 8.43 12.52 10.16
CA THR A 993 8.28 13.00 11.53
C THR A 993 6.83 13.44 11.77
N VAL A 994 6.22 12.98 12.86
CA VAL A 994 4.93 13.50 13.34
C VAL A 994 5.16 14.33 14.60
N ARG A 995 4.69 15.58 14.58
CA ARG A 995 4.77 16.51 15.71
C ARG A 995 3.39 16.77 16.27
N LEU A 996 3.30 16.80 17.60
CA LEU A 996 2.10 17.18 18.33
C LEU A 996 2.28 18.55 18.96
N TRP A 997 1.35 19.46 18.67
CA TRP A 997 1.41 20.85 19.09
C TRP A 997 0.15 21.24 19.85
N ASP A 998 0.31 22.10 20.85
CA ASP A 998 -0.80 22.83 21.44
C ASP A 998 -1.03 24.12 20.64
N PRO A 999 -2.17 24.26 19.93
CA PRO A 999 -2.47 25.41 19.09
C PRO A 999 -2.70 26.71 19.88
N PHE A 1000 -2.86 26.64 21.20
CA PHE A 1000 -3.06 27.82 22.05
C PHE A 1000 -1.77 28.35 22.66
N THR A 1001 -0.79 27.47 22.87
CA THR A 1001 0.49 27.84 23.50
C THR A 1001 1.65 27.88 22.52
N GLY A 1002 1.51 27.25 21.34
CA GLY A 1002 2.60 27.12 20.38
C GLY A 1002 3.74 26.24 20.88
N GLU A 1003 3.48 25.40 21.89
CA GLU A 1003 4.48 24.49 22.47
C GLU A 1003 4.28 23.07 21.95
N PRO A 1004 5.37 22.31 21.72
CA PRO A 1004 5.28 20.89 21.43
C PRO A 1004 4.77 20.13 22.65
N ALA A 1005 3.79 19.24 22.45
CA ALA A 1005 3.22 18.42 23.51
C ALA A 1005 4.22 17.39 24.06
N CYS A 1006 5.04 16.84 23.15
CA CYS A 1006 5.93 15.72 23.41
C CYS A 1006 7.09 15.71 22.39
N VAL A 1007 7.99 14.74 22.55
CA VAL A 1007 9.06 14.48 21.58
C VAL A 1007 8.42 14.11 20.23
N PRO A 1008 8.94 14.63 19.10
CA PRO A 1008 8.44 14.25 17.77
C PRO A 1008 8.55 12.74 17.53
N ILE A 1009 7.48 12.16 16.99
CA ILE A 1009 7.41 10.74 16.66
C ILE A 1009 8.15 10.55 15.33
N ARG A 1010 9.27 9.84 15.38
CA ARG A 1010 9.99 9.45 14.17
C ARG A 1010 9.47 8.12 13.69
N THR A 1011 8.67 8.17 12.63
CA THR A 1011 8.02 6.96 12.10
C THR A 1011 9.02 5.91 11.67
N GLY A 1012 10.24 6.32 11.27
CA GLY A 1012 11.33 5.43 10.86
C GLY A 1012 11.19 4.92 9.43
N TYR A 1013 10.45 5.62 8.58
CA TYR A 1013 10.37 5.32 7.14
C TYR A 1013 11.71 5.62 6.44
N GLU A 1014 11.99 4.94 5.33
CA GLU A 1014 13.24 5.14 4.60
C GLU A 1014 13.32 6.56 3.99
N PRO A 1015 14.52 7.17 3.92
CA PRO A 1015 14.70 8.46 3.26
C PRO A 1015 14.24 8.41 1.80
N GLY A 1016 13.23 9.21 1.45
CA GLY A 1016 12.59 9.19 0.12
C GLY A 1016 11.21 8.53 0.09
N SER A 1017 10.82 7.82 1.15
CA SER A 1017 9.45 7.35 1.33
C SER A 1017 8.52 8.53 1.62
N ARG A 1018 7.35 8.57 0.98
CA ARG A 1018 6.35 9.61 1.23
C ARG A 1018 5.44 9.15 2.38
N PRO A 1019 5.40 9.84 3.53
CA PRO A 1019 4.39 9.53 4.55
C PRO A 1019 3.02 9.86 3.98
N GLY A 1020 2.17 8.84 3.85
CA GLY A 1020 0.89 8.91 3.15
C GLY A 1020 -0.25 9.39 4.04
N THR A 1021 -0.32 8.88 5.29
CA THR A 1021 -1.44 9.20 6.18
C THR A 1021 -1.06 9.16 7.66
N VAL A 1022 -1.73 10.01 8.44
CA VAL A 1022 -1.72 10.06 9.91
C VAL A 1022 -3.16 10.17 10.38
N VAL A 1023 -3.57 9.31 11.31
CA VAL A 1023 -4.93 9.34 11.88
C VAL A 1023 -4.90 8.97 13.36
N PHE A 1024 -5.70 9.68 14.15
CA PHE A 1024 -5.94 9.33 15.56
C PHE A 1024 -7.04 8.31 15.67
N HIS A 1025 -6.85 7.36 16.58
CA HIS A 1025 -7.94 6.53 17.08
C HIS A 1025 -8.96 7.42 17.82
N PRO A 1026 -10.27 7.11 17.79
CA PRO A 1026 -11.31 7.97 18.35
C PRO A 1026 -11.16 8.31 19.85
N ASP A 1027 -10.49 7.45 20.63
CA ASP A 1027 -10.20 7.72 22.05
C ASP A 1027 -8.98 8.63 22.27
N GLY A 1028 -8.17 8.89 21.24
CA GLY A 1028 -6.96 9.72 21.30
C GLY A 1028 -5.71 9.05 21.87
N HIS A 1029 -5.77 7.80 22.31
CA HIS A 1029 -4.64 7.09 22.92
C HIS A 1029 -3.73 6.38 21.91
N LEU A 1030 -4.15 6.31 20.65
CA LEU A 1030 -3.41 5.64 19.59
C LEU A 1030 -3.36 6.52 18.34
N LEU A 1031 -2.20 6.54 17.69
CA LEU A 1031 -1.95 7.22 16.43
C LEU A 1031 -1.47 6.18 15.40
N ALA A 1032 -2.12 6.12 14.24
CA ALA A 1032 -1.66 5.30 13.12
C ALA A 1032 -0.99 6.16 12.05
N THR A 1033 0.11 5.67 11.50
CA THR A 1033 0.84 6.29 10.39
C THR A 1033 1.13 5.25 9.31
N ALA A 1034 1.14 5.64 8.03
CA ALA A 1034 1.55 4.77 6.93
C ALA A 1034 2.18 5.56 5.77
N THR A 1035 2.86 4.88 4.84
CA THR A 1035 3.56 5.50 3.69
C THR A 1035 2.85 5.29 2.37
N ALA A 1036 2.75 6.34 1.56
CA ALA A 1036 2.17 6.36 0.21
C ALA A 1036 3.12 5.83 -0.89
N THR A 1037 4.44 5.96 -0.70
CA THR A 1037 5.42 5.40 -1.65
C THR A 1037 6.55 4.74 -0.89
N VAL A 1038 6.85 3.48 -1.24
CA VAL A 1038 7.93 2.72 -0.61
C VAL A 1038 9.12 2.63 -1.56
N THR A 1039 10.27 3.11 -1.10
CA THR A 1039 11.58 2.66 -1.57
C THR A 1039 12.07 1.68 -0.50
N GLY A 1040 12.07 0.37 -0.76
CA GLY A 1040 12.55 -0.64 0.20
C GLY A 1040 11.47 -1.57 0.78
N ASP A 1041 11.79 -2.21 1.91
CA ASP A 1041 11.07 -3.37 2.45
C ASP A 1041 9.88 -3.00 3.36
N ALA A 1042 8.69 -3.45 2.93
CA ALA A 1042 7.38 -3.57 3.61
C ALA A 1042 6.47 -2.32 3.68
N ASP A 1043 5.31 -2.45 3.01
CA ASP A 1043 4.12 -1.62 3.19
C ASP A 1043 3.55 -1.90 4.61
N GLU A 1044 3.81 -1.02 5.57
CA GLU A 1044 3.39 -1.22 6.98
C GLU A 1044 2.59 -0.01 7.49
N VAL A 1045 1.55 -0.30 8.27
CA VAL A 1045 0.92 0.71 9.14
C VAL A 1045 1.53 0.60 10.52
N ARG A 1046 2.11 1.70 11.01
CA ARG A 1046 2.75 1.77 12.33
C ARG A 1046 1.81 2.44 13.32
N LEU A 1047 1.68 1.83 14.50
CA LEU A 1047 0.83 2.30 15.60
C LEU A 1047 1.72 2.87 16.72
N TRP A 1048 1.33 4.04 17.22
CA TRP A 1048 2.12 4.82 18.18
C TRP A 1048 1.27 5.28 19.35
N ASP A 1049 1.88 5.35 20.52
CA ASP A 1049 1.35 6.16 21.60
C ASP A 1049 1.73 7.63 21.31
N PRO A 1050 0.74 8.52 21.14
CA PRO A 1050 1.01 9.87 20.66
C PRO A 1050 1.78 10.75 21.65
N PHE A 1051 1.75 10.46 22.95
CA PHE A 1051 2.34 11.34 23.96
C PHE A 1051 3.72 10.89 24.42
N THR A 1052 3.99 9.60 24.37
CA THR A 1052 5.32 9.01 24.65
C THR A 1052 6.17 8.94 23.38
N GLY A 1053 5.54 8.84 22.21
CA GLY A 1053 6.19 8.62 20.93
C GLY A 1053 6.72 7.20 20.73
N GLU A 1054 6.35 6.26 21.61
CA GLU A 1054 6.74 4.86 21.50
C GLU A 1054 5.87 4.12 20.46
N ARG A 1055 6.49 3.23 19.69
CA ARG A 1055 5.79 2.34 18.75
C ARG A 1055 5.13 1.23 19.56
N VAL A 1056 3.79 1.16 19.49
CA VAL A 1056 2.97 0.20 20.23
C VAL A 1056 2.71 -1.07 19.41
N GLY A 1057 2.68 -0.96 18.08
CA GLY A 1057 2.38 -2.09 17.22
C GLY A 1057 2.59 -1.79 15.74
N THR A 1058 2.39 -2.81 14.91
CA THR A 1058 2.52 -2.72 13.44
C THR A 1058 1.58 -3.68 12.77
N LEU A 1059 0.92 -3.17 11.74
CA LEU A 1059 0.03 -3.94 10.88
C LEU A 1059 0.79 -4.14 9.57
N ALA A 1060 1.30 -5.35 9.39
CA ALA A 1060 2.10 -5.71 8.24
C ALA A 1060 1.18 -5.93 7.05
N THR A 1061 1.45 -5.24 5.94
CA THR A 1061 0.73 -5.45 4.69
C THR A 1061 1.66 -6.19 3.71
N ASP A 1062 1.08 -6.88 2.74
CA ASP A 1062 1.85 -7.60 1.71
C ASP A 1062 2.56 -6.61 0.78
N ARG A 1063 3.79 -6.93 0.39
CA ARG A 1063 4.67 -6.04 -0.39
C ARG A 1063 4.20 -5.73 -1.82
N GLN A 1064 3.06 -6.26 -2.25
CA GLN A 1064 2.58 -6.18 -3.63
C GLN A 1064 1.43 -5.19 -3.82
N CYS A 1065 0.91 -4.57 -2.75
CA CYS A 1065 -0.30 -3.73 -2.83
C CYS A 1065 -0.02 -2.24 -3.02
N GLY A 1066 1.26 -1.86 -3.03
CA GLY A 1066 1.68 -0.47 -3.11
C GLY A 1066 1.42 0.28 -1.80
N GLY A 1067 1.90 1.52 -1.73
CA GLY A 1067 1.84 2.30 -0.50
C GLY A 1067 0.40 2.59 -0.04
N VAL A 1068 0.25 2.80 1.26
CA VAL A 1068 -0.99 3.21 1.92
C VAL A 1068 -1.19 4.71 1.72
N GLU A 1069 -2.14 5.06 0.85
CA GLU A 1069 -2.48 6.45 0.49
C GLU A 1069 -3.53 7.05 1.44
N ALA A 1070 -4.43 6.21 1.98
CA ALA A 1070 -5.48 6.64 2.89
C ALA A 1070 -5.62 5.69 4.09
N ALA A 1071 -6.02 6.22 5.24
CA ALA A 1071 -6.44 5.41 6.38
C ALA A 1071 -7.48 6.16 7.20
N VAL A 1072 -8.40 5.42 7.83
CA VAL A 1072 -9.44 5.97 8.70
C VAL A 1072 -9.86 4.93 9.75
N PHE A 1073 -9.97 5.35 11.01
CA PHE A 1073 -10.50 4.49 12.06
C PHE A 1073 -12.02 4.41 11.98
N HIS A 1074 -12.56 3.23 12.24
CA HIS A 1074 -13.98 3.06 12.49
C HIS A 1074 -14.40 3.87 13.73
N PRO A 1075 -15.58 4.53 13.75
CA PRO A 1075 -16.03 5.33 14.90
C PRO A 1075 -16.10 4.56 16.22
N GLY A 1076 -16.38 3.25 16.15
CA GLY A 1076 -16.34 2.35 17.30
C GLY A 1076 -14.94 1.98 17.80
N GLY A 1077 -13.89 2.48 17.15
CA GLY A 1077 -12.48 2.33 17.55
C GLY A 1077 -11.83 0.98 17.23
N ARG A 1078 -12.60 -0.10 17.15
CA ARG A 1078 -12.03 -1.45 16.99
C ARG A 1078 -11.26 -1.69 15.67
N LEU A 1079 -11.69 -1.06 14.58
CA LEU A 1079 -11.19 -1.35 13.24
C LEU A 1079 -10.45 -0.14 12.64
N LEU A 1080 -9.44 -0.41 11.84
CA LEU A 1080 -8.77 0.56 10.97
C LEU A 1080 -8.96 0.15 9.51
N ALA A 1081 -9.49 1.03 8.67
CA ALA A 1081 -9.53 0.85 7.22
C ALA A 1081 -8.34 1.56 6.56
N THR A 1082 -7.74 0.95 5.54
CA THR A 1082 -6.57 1.44 4.80
C THR A 1082 -6.78 1.31 3.31
N GLY A 1083 -6.49 2.35 2.55
CA GLY A 1083 -6.60 2.40 1.10
C GLY A 1083 -5.21 2.36 0.46
N HIS A 1084 -5.04 1.50 -0.53
CA HIS A 1084 -3.74 1.11 -1.08
C HIS A 1084 -3.56 1.60 -2.53
N GLY A 1085 -2.31 1.65 -2.97
CA GLY A 1085 -1.90 2.07 -4.30
C GLY A 1085 -2.44 1.19 -5.43
N ASP A 1086 -2.69 -0.08 -5.15
CA ASP A 1086 -3.29 -1.07 -6.06
C ASP A 1086 -4.81 -0.92 -6.24
N GLY A 1087 -5.45 0.03 -5.54
CA GLY A 1087 -6.90 0.21 -5.60
C GLY A 1087 -7.68 -0.66 -4.60
N THR A 1088 -7.01 -1.31 -3.66
CA THR A 1088 -7.67 -2.11 -2.62
C THR A 1088 -7.90 -1.36 -1.32
N ILE A 1089 -8.93 -1.76 -0.56
CA ILE A 1089 -9.18 -1.26 0.79
C ILE A 1089 -9.10 -2.43 1.77
N ARG A 1090 -8.35 -2.29 2.86
CA ARG A 1090 -8.15 -3.35 3.84
C ARG A 1090 -8.53 -2.92 5.23
N PHE A 1091 -9.13 -3.83 5.98
CA PHE A 1091 -9.50 -3.63 7.37
C PHE A 1091 -8.54 -4.36 8.29
N TRP A 1092 -8.30 -3.76 9.45
CA TRP A 1092 -7.42 -4.30 10.49
C TRP A 1092 -8.14 -4.28 11.82
N ASP A 1093 -8.11 -5.40 12.53
CA ASP A 1093 -8.61 -5.49 13.91
C ASP A 1093 -7.49 -5.08 14.86
N LEU A 1094 -7.65 -3.94 15.53
CA LEU A 1094 -6.58 -3.39 16.37
C LEU A 1094 -6.19 -4.26 17.57
N PRO A 1095 -7.13 -4.95 18.26
CA PRO A 1095 -6.76 -5.83 19.38
C PRO A 1095 -5.87 -7.00 18.97
N THR A 1096 -6.10 -7.57 17.78
CA THR A 1096 -5.34 -8.74 17.30
C THR A 1096 -4.16 -8.35 16.40
N GLY A 1097 -4.23 -7.21 15.73
CA GLY A 1097 -3.29 -6.78 14.70
C GLY A 1097 -3.47 -7.48 13.35
N GLU A 1098 -4.50 -8.32 13.22
CA GLU A 1098 -4.75 -9.15 12.04
C GLU A 1098 -5.65 -8.43 11.02
N PRO A 1099 -5.48 -8.70 9.72
CA PRO A 1099 -6.39 -8.22 8.70
C PRO A 1099 -7.78 -8.86 8.88
N VAL A 1100 -8.83 -8.06 8.69
CA VAL A 1100 -10.23 -8.49 8.78
C VAL A 1100 -10.80 -8.65 7.38
N GLY A 1101 -11.15 -9.88 7.04
CA GLY A 1101 -11.74 -10.21 5.75
C GLY A 1101 -10.79 -9.99 4.57
N ALA A 1102 -11.37 -10.04 3.37
CA ALA A 1102 -10.65 -9.83 2.12
C ALA A 1102 -10.45 -8.34 1.82
N PRO A 1103 -9.39 -7.94 1.09
CA PRO A 1103 -9.27 -6.57 0.59
C PRO A 1103 -10.46 -6.21 -0.30
N LEU A 1104 -11.14 -5.09 -0.05
CA LEU A 1104 -12.19 -4.53 -0.91
C LEU A 1104 -11.62 -4.09 -2.26
N ILE A 1105 -12.17 -4.63 -3.35
CA ILE A 1105 -11.73 -4.38 -4.73
C ILE A 1105 -12.83 -3.70 -5.53
N GLY A 1106 -12.47 -2.80 -6.45
CA GLY A 1106 -13.45 -2.10 -7.30
C GLY A 1106 -13.04 -0.68 -7.69
N HIS A 1107 -11.91 -0.22 -7.20
CA HIS A 1107 -11.31 1.06 -7.55
C HIS A 1107 -10.25 0.84 -8.66
N PRO A 1108 -10.41 1.42 -9.87
CA PRO A 1108 -9.46 1.26 -10.97
C PRO A 1108 -8.13 2.04 -10.80
N GLY A 1109 -7.96 2.78 -9.71
CA GLY A 1109 -6.71 3.46 -9.36
C GLY A 1109 -6.48 3.46 -7.85
N ALA A 1110 -5.34 4.01 -7.42
CA ALA A 1110 -4.97 4.12 -6.01
C ALA A 1110 -6.08 4.75 -5.15
N VAL A 1111 -6.40 4.15 -4.00
CA VAL A 1111 -7.46 4.66 -3.10
C VAL A 1111 -6.93 5.87 -2.32
N THR A 1112 -7.25 7.06 -2.79
CA THR A 1112 -6.74 8.34 -2.28
C THR A 1112 -7.49 8.88 -1.07
N SER A 1113 -8.73 8.43 -0.83
CA SER A 1113 -9.56 8.95 0.26
C SER A 1113 -10.52 7.89 0.82
N LEU A 1114 -10.66 7.90 2.15
CA LEU A 1114 -11.59 7.06 2.91
C LEU A 1114 -12.30 7.90 3.97
N ALA A 1115 -13.59 7.66 4.17
CA ALA A 1115 -14.37 8.27 5.24
C ALA A 1115 -15.43 7.29 5.77
N PHE A 1116 -15.49 7.08 7.09
CA PHE A 1116 -16.60 6.35 7.69
C PHE A 1116 -17.79 7.28 7.95
N HIS A 1117 -18.98 6.74 7.77
CA HIS A 1117 -20.19 7.34 8.26
C HIS A 1117 -20.13 7.44 9.80
N PRO A 1118 -20.64 8.52 10.44
CA PRO A 1118 -20.54 8.72 11.90
C PRO A 1118 -21.08 7.56 12.75
N ALA A 1119 -22.14 6.90 12.28
CA ALA A 1119 -22.72 5.71 12.91
C ALA A 1119 -22.00 4.37 12.57
N GLY A 1120 -20.90 4.38 11.81
CA GLY A 1120 -20.04 3.21 11.56
C GLY A 1120 -20.47 2.25 10.46
N HIS A 1121 -21.77 2.20 10.12
CA HIS A 1121 -22.34 1.20 9.21
C HIS A 1121 -21.98 1.33 7.72
N LEU A 1122 -21.36 2.45 7.30
CA LEU A 1122 -21.01 2.75 5.90
C LEU A 1122 -19.58 3.28 5.82
N LEU A 1123 -18.84 2.83 4.82
CA LEU A 1123 -17.54 3.37 4.41
C LEU A 1123 -17.66 3.97 3.01
N ALA A 1124 -17.28 5.24 2.85
CA ALA A 1124 -17.07 5.85 1.54
C ALA A 1124 -15.59 5.77 1.16
N ALA A 1125 -15.31 5.39 -0.08
CA ALA A 1125 -13.97 5.31 -0.62
C ALA A 1125 -13.90 5.94 -2.00
N ALA A 1126 -12.78 6.58 -2.31
CA ALA A 1126 -12.55 7.13 -3.63
C ALA A 1126 -11.10 6.98 -4.08
N ASP A 1127 -10.91 6.99 -5.40
CA ASP A 1127 -9.63 6.72 -6.03
C ASP A 1127 -9.13 7.82 -6.98
N ALA A 1128 -7.87 7.64 -7.37
CA ALA A 1128 -7.15 8.50 -8.31
C ALA A 1128 -7.70 8.47 -9.75
N ALA A 1129 -8.51 7.46 -10.09
CA ALA A 1129 -9.13 7.33 -11.41
C ALA A 1129 -10.53 7.98 -11.47
N GLY A 1130 -11.01 8.53 -10.35
CA GLY A 1130 -12.26 9.29 -10.28
C GLY A 1130 -13.49 8.46 -9.90
N THR A 1131 -13.29 7.26 -9.35
CA THR A 1131 -14.40 6.43 -8.86
C THR A 1131 -14.60 6.66 -7.37
N ALA A 1132 -15.84 6.98 -6.97
CA ALA A 1132 -16.27 7.00 -5.57
C ALA A 1132 -17.35 5.94 -5.30
N ARG A 1133 -17.17 5.14 -4.25
CA ARG A 1133 -18.05 4.02 -3.89
C ARG A 1133 -18.43 4.05 -2.41
N LEU A 1134 -19.62 3.51 -2.13
CA LEU A 1134 -20.09 3.22 -0.78
C LEU A 1134 -20.02 1.72 -0.51
N TRP A 1135 -19.57 1.38 0.68
CA TRP A 1135 -19.45 0.02 1.19
C TRP A 1135 -20.28 -0.07 2.46
N ILE A 1136 -21.14 -1.07 2.57
CA ILE A 1136 -21.95 -1.31 3.77
C ILE A 1136 -21.43 -2.54 4.49
N GLU A 1137 -21.43 -2.47 5.82
CA GLU A 1137 -21.18 -3.63 6.67
C GLU A 1137 -22.31 -4.64 6.46
N THR A 1138 -21.97 -5.87 6.05
CA THR A 1138 -22.98 -6.93 5.98
C THR A 1138 -23.16 -7.55 7.37
N PRO A 1139 -24.28 -8.23 7.67
CA PRO A 1139 -24.52 -8.82 9.00
C PRO A 1139 -23.46 -9.82 9.48
N HIS A 1140 -22.49 -10.20 8.65
CA HIS A 1140 -21.41 -11.14 8.95
C HIS A 1140 -20.00 -10.55 8.75
N GLY A 1141 -19.86 -9.24 8.57
CA GLY A 1141 -18.59 -8.55 8.35
C GLY A 1141 -18.70 -7.44 7.32
#